data_AF-A0A093CCV7-F1
#
_entry.id   AF-A0A093CCV7-F1
#
_cell.length_a   1.000
_cell.length_b   1.000
_cell.length_c   1.000
_cell.angle_alpha   90.00
_cell.angle_beta   90.00
_cell.angle_gamma   90.00
#
_symmetry.space_group_name_H-M   'P 1'
#
loop_
_entity.id
_entity.type
_entity.pdbx_description
1 polymer ?
#
loop_
_entity_poly.entity_id
_entity_poly.type
_entity_poly.pdbx_seq_one_letter_code
_entity_poly.pdbx_strand_id
1 'polypeptide(L)'
;LRAHAVDVNGNQVENPIDIVINVIDMNDNRPEFLHQVWNGTVPEGSKPGTYVMTVTAIDADDPNAQNGMLRYRILSQAPSSPSPNMFTINNETGDIITVAAGLDREKVQQYTLIIQATDMEGNPTYGLSNTATAVITVTDINDNPPEFTAMTFYGEVPENRVDVIVANLTVTDKDQPHTPAWNAMYRMTGGDPTGRFTILTDPSSNDGLVTVVKPIDFETNRMFVLTVAAENQVPLAKGIQHPPQSTATVSITVIDVNESPYFVPNPKLVRQEEGLLAGSVLTTFTAQDPDRYMQQTSLRYSKLSDPANWLKIDPVSGQITTTAVLDRESIYVQNNMYNATFLASDNGIPPMSGTGTLQIHLLDINDNAPQVNPKEATTCETLQPNAINITAIDPDIDPNAGPFAFELPDTPASIKRNWTIIRISGDHAQLSLRIRFLEAGIYDVPIVITDSGNPHASSTSVLKVKVCQCDINGDCTDVDRMVGAGLGTGAIIAILLCIIILLILVLMFVVWMKRRDKERQAKQLLIDPEDDVRDNILKYDEEGGGEEDQDYDLSQLQQPDTVEPDAIKPVGIRRLDERPIHAEPQYPVRSAAPHPGDIGDFINEGLKAADNDPTAPPYDSLLVFDYEGSGSTAGSLSSLNSSSSGGEQDYDYLNDWGPRFKKLADMYGGGDD
;
A
#
# COMPACT_ATOMS: atom_id res chain seq x y z
N LEU A 1 76.08 42.01 -36.99
CA LEU A 1 76.24 43.41 -37.45
C LEU A 1 76.97 43.41 -38.78
N ARG A 2 76.81 44.43 -39.62
CA ARG A 2 77.57 44.55 -40.86
C ARG A 2 78.34 45.85 -40.84
N ALA A 3 79.66 45.78 -40.91
CA ALA A 3 80.51 46.97 -40.93
C ALA A 3 80.74 47.41 -42.37
N HIS A 4 80.65 48.72 -42.57
CA HIS A 4 80.90 49.38 -43.85
C HIS A 4 82.03 50.38 -43.65
N ALA A 5 82.96 50.44 -44.61
CA ALA A 5 83.97 51.48 -44.66
C ALA A 5 83.70 52.38 -45.87
N VAL A 6 83.59 53.68 -45.62
CA VAL A 6 83.40 54.72 -46.63
C VAL A 6 84.47 55.79 -46.48
N ASP A 7 84.88 56.41 -47.59
CA ASP A 7 85.78 57.57 -47.57
C ASP A 7 85.06 58.84 -47.07
N VAL A 8 85.81 59.94 -46.90
CA VAL A 8 85.27 61.24 -46.45
C VAL A 8 84.25 61.83 -47.44
N ASN A 9 84.24 61.37 -48.69
CA ASN A 9 83.29 61.78 -49.73
C ASN A 9 82.05 60.86 -49.78
N GLY A 10 81.99 59.82 -48.95
CA GLY A 10 80.87 58.88 -48.84
C GLY A 10 80.92 57.69 -49.79
N ASN A 11 82.01 57.48 -50.54
CA ASN A 11 82.14 56.33 -51.43
C ASN A 11 82.60 55.10 -50.66
N GLN A 12 82.03 53.94 -50.97
CA GLN A 12 82.41 52.68 -50.35
C GLN A 12 83.83 52.29 -50.78
N VAL A 13 84.71 52.13 -49.78
CA VAL A 13 86.12 51.77 -50.02
C VAL A 13 86.40 50.29 -49.79
N GLU A 14 85.59 49.61 -48.98
CA GLU A 14 85.72 48.17 -48.73
C GLU A 14 84.37 47.47 -48.81
N ASN A 15 84.37 46.20 -49.18
CA ASN A 15 83.16 45.37 -49.16
C ASN A 15 82.67 45.19 -47.72
N PRO A 16 81.35 45.21 -47.47
CA PRO A 16 80.86 45.18 -46.10
C PRO A 16 81.09 43.81 -45.48
N ILE A 17 81.75 43.79 -44.33
CA ILE A 17 82.12 42.57 -43.61
C ILE A 17 81.11 42.29 -42.50
N ASP A 18 80.75 41.03 -42.34
CA ASP A 18 79.90 40.60 -41.24
C ASP A 18 80.70 40.56 -39.94
N ILE A 19 80.20 41.28 -38.95
CA ILE A 19 80.69 41.25 -37.57
C ILE A 19 79.71 40.43 -36.74
N VAL A 20 80.20 39.34 -36.18
CA VAL A 20 79.49 38.56 -35.18
C VAL A 20 79.98 38.99 -33.81
N ILE A 21 79.05 39.44 -32.96
CA ILE A 21 79.32 39.72 -31.56
C ILE A 21 78.67 38.59 -30.77
N ASN A 22 79.49 37.73 -30.17
CA ASN A 22 79.03 36.73 -29.23
C ASN A 22 79.05 37.35 -27.83
N VAL A 23 77.88 37.46 -27.20
CA VAL A 23 77.77 37.83 -25.79
C VAL A 23 78.00 36.56 -24.99
N ILE A 24 79.00 36.58 -24.10
CA ILE A 24 79.32 35.44 -23.24
C ILE A 24 78.40 35.49 -22.02
N ASP A 25 77.84 34.34 -21.69
CA ASP A 25 76.95 34.15 -20.54
C ASP A 25 77.67 34.38 -19.19
N MET A 26 76.96 34.96 -18.22
CA MET A 26 77.42 35.22 -16.86
C MET A 26 76.31 34.79 -15.90
N ASN A 27 76.67 34.32 -14.69
CA ASN A 27 75.71 33.88 -13.69
C ASN A 27 74.96 35.06 -13.04
N ASP A 28 74.06 35.71 -13.79
CA ASP A 28 73.32 36.90 -13.37
C ASP A 28 71.81 36.65 -13.19
N ASN A 29 71.35 35.44 -13.49
CA ASN A 29 70.01 34.97 -13.17
C ASN A 29 70.10 33.88 -12.09
N ARG A 30 69.12 33.87 -11.19
CA ARG A 30 69.00 32.79 -10.20
C ARG A 30 67.96 31.78 -10.69
N PRO A 31 67.98 30.54 -10.19
CA PRO A 31 66.97 29.56 -10.55
C PRO A 31 65.56 30.01 -10.14
N GLU A 32 64.56 29.75 -10.96
CA GLU A 32 63.15 30.00 -10.67
C GLU A 32 62.31 28.73 -10.79
N PHE A 33 61.60 28.37 -9.72
CA PHE A 33 60.65 27.27 -9.77
C PHE A 33 59.44 27.65 -10.62
N LEU A 34 58.96 26.71 -11.45
CA LEU A 34 57.75 26.91 -12.26
C LEU A 34 56.52 27.24 -11.39
N HIS A 35 56.46 26.64 -10.20
CA HIS A 35 55.44 26.89 -9.20
C HIS A 35 56.08 27.12 -7.83
N GLN A 36 55.53 28.05 -7.06
CA GLN A 36 55.96 28.30 -5.67
C GLN A 36 55.49 27.20 -4.70
N VAL A 37 54.40 26.51 -5.05
CA VAL A 37 53.82 25.40 -4.28
C VAL A 37 53.60 24.22 -5.22
N TRP A 38 54.11 23.05 -4.83
CA TRP A 38 53.96 21.78 -5.53
C TRP A 38 53.15 20.83 -4.66
N ASN A 39 52.07 20.27 -5.19
CA ASN A 39 51.25 19.30 -4.47
C ASN A 39 51.51 17.91 -5.03
N GLY A 40 51.67 16.93 -4.15
CA GLY A 40 51.65 15.54 -4.57
C GLY A 40 51.21 14.62 -3.45
N THR A 41 51.11 13.35 -3.77
CA THR A 41 50.47 12.35 -2.92
C THR A 41 51.30 11.10 -2.82
N VAL A 42 51.22 10.43 -1.68
CA VAL A 42 51.89 9.14 -1.46
C VAL A 42 50.99 8.25 -0.61
N PRO A 43 50.76 6.98 -0.97
CA PRO A 43 50.04 6.05 -0.11
C PRO A 43 50.78 5.81 1.20
N GLU A 44 50.06 5.70 2.30
CA GLU A 44 50.64 5.24 3.55
C GLU A 44 51.16 3.80 3.45
N GLY A 45 51.96 3.37 4.42
CA GLY A 45 52.61 2.05 4.36
C GLY A 45 53.56 1.85 3.16
N SER A 46 53.80 2.90 2.34
CA SER A 46 54.71 2.86 1.21
C SER A 46 56.12 2.47 1.65
N LYS A 47 56.71 1.54 0.90
CA LYS A 47 58.08 1.10 1.16
C LYS A 47 59.08 2.22 0.87
N PRO A 48 60.24 2.25 1.54
CA PRO A 48 61.35 3.13 1.14
C PRO A 48 61.72 2.94 -0.33
N GLY A 49 61.95 4.03 -1.05
CA GLY A 49 62.25 4.06 -2.48
C GLY A 49 61.03 4.31 -3.38
N THR A 50 59.84 4.49 -2.81
CA THR A 50 58.63 4.84 -3.58
C THR A 50 58.73 6.27 -4.12
N TYR A 51 58.50 6.44 -5.41
CA TYR A 51 58.39 7.75 -6.06
C TYR A 51 57.14 8.50 -5.57
N VAL A 52 57.27 9.80 -5.32
CA VAL A 52 56.19 10.65 -4.81
C VAL A 52 55.81 11.72 -5.83
N MET A 53 56.75 12.58 -6.20
CA MET A 53 56.54 13.66 -7.17
C MET A 53 57.87 14.13 -7.74
N THR A 54 57.83 15.06 -8.68
CA THR A 54 59.01 15.74 -9.22
C THR A 54 58.79 17.25 -9.18
N VAL A 55 59.82 18.00 -8.82
CA VAL A 55 59.79 19.47 -8.78
C VAL A 55 60.81 20.04 -9.76
N THR A 56 60.46 21.13 -10.42
CA THR A 56 61.27 21.66 -11.51
C THR A 56 61.49 23.16 -11.36
N ALA A 57 62.77 23.55 -11.44
CA ALA A 57 63.20 24.92 -11.60
C ALA A 57 63.88 25.12 -12.97
N ILE A 58 63.85 26.36 -13.45
CA ILE A 58 64.49 26.79 -14.68
C ILE A 58 65.48 27.91 -14.36
N ASP A 59 66.60 27.94 -15.07
CA ASP A 59 67.53 29.06 -15.07
C ASP A 59 67.53 29.73 -16.44
N ALA A 60 67.69 31.05 -16.47
CA ALA A 60 67.73 31.83 -17.70
C ALA A 60 69.13 31.90 -18.34
N ASP A 61 70.16 31.49 -17.59
CA ASP A 61 71.56 31.42 -18.05
C ASP A 61 71.80 30.22 -19.00
N ASP A 62 72.99 30.13 -19.63
CA ASP A 62 73.26 29.10 -20.66
C ASP A 62 73.13 27.68 -20.06
N PRO A 63 72.20 26.85 -20.54
CA PRO A 63 71.94 25.52 -19.98
C PRO A 63 73.09 24.53 -20.19
N ASN A 64 74.03 24.84 -21.08
CA ASN A 64 75.23 24.00 -21.31
C ASN A 64 76.43 24.45 -20.46
N ALA A 65 76.32 25.60 -19.78
CA ALA A 65 77.31 26.10 -18.85
C ALA A 65 76.91 25.81 -17.40
N GLN A 66 77.88 25.86 -16.47
CA GLN A 66 77.60 25.66 -15.05
C GLN A 66 76.59 26.69 -14.50
N ASN A 67 76.53 27.88 -15.10
CA ASN A 67 75.58 28.94 -14.76
C ASN A 67 74.12 28.45 -14.83
N GLY A 68 73.73 27.69 -15.86
CA GLY A 68 72.38 27.12 -15.98
C GLY A 68 72.20 25.72 -15.38
N MET A 69 73.24 25.10 -14.80
CA MET A 69 73.18 23.73 -14.29
C MET A 69 72.73 23.66 -12.82
N LEU A 70 71.51 23.18 -12.62
CA LEU A 70 70.84 23.16 -11.32
C LEU A 70 71.11 21.91 -10.49
N ARG A 71 71.12 22.08 -9.16
CA ARG A 71 70.99 20.98 -8.20
C ARG A 71 69.91 21.23 -7.16
N TYR A 72 69.19 20.17 -6.81
CA TYR A 72 68.10 20.21 -5.83
C TYR A 72 68.48 19.64 -4.46
N ARG A 73 67.92 20.21 -3.39
CA ARG A 73 67.99 19.64 -2.03
C ARG A 73 66.75 20.00 -1.19
N ILE A 74 66.44 19.15 -0.21
CA ILE A 74 65.43 19.44 0.82
C ILE A 74 66.13 20.19 1.97
N LEU A 75 65.63 21.37 2.33
CA LEU A 75 66.13 22.17 3.45
C LEU A 75 65.47 21.79 4.77
N SER A 76 64.17 21.52 4.75
CA SER A 76 63.41 21.14 5.94
C SER A 76 62.15 20.36 5.60
N GLN A 77 61.68 19.58 6.57
CA GLN A 77 60.43 18.83 6.55
C GLN A 77 59.65 19.16 7.82
N ALA A 78 58.35 19.42 7.69
CA ALA A 78 57.42 19.54 8.79
C ALA A 78 56.19 18.64 8.54
N PRO A 79 55.77 17.79 9.50
CA PRO A 79 56.40 17.54 10.80
C PRO A 79 57.67 16.68 10.71
N SER A 80 58.46 16.66 11.80
CA SER A 80 59.68 15.84 11.94
C SER A 80 59.43 14.42 12.49
N SER A 81 58.16 14.08 12.75
CA SER A 81 57.72 12.75 13.19
C SER A 81 57.13 12.00 12.00
N PRO A 82 57.30 10.67 11.89
CA PRO A 82 58.06 9.79 12.79
C PRO A 82 59.59 9.86 12.59
N SER A 83 60.04 10.44 11.47
CA SER A 83 61.45 10.70 11.17
C SER A 83 61.61 12.10 10.56
N PRO A 84 62.69 12.83 10.90
CA PRO A 84 62.95 14.15 10.30
C PRO A 84 63.27 14.07 8.80
N ASN A 85 63.61 12.87 8.30
CA ASN A 85 63.94 12.61 6.90
C ASN A 85 63.04 11.48 6.38
N MET A 86 61.77 11.78 6.07
CA MET A 86 60.87 10.82 5.43
C MET A 86 61.10 10.75 3.91
N PHE A 87 61.57 11.86 3.33
CA PHE A 87 61.77 12.01 1.90
C PHE A 87 63.22 12.42 1.57
N THR A 88 63.67 12.03 0.38
CA THR A 88 64.87 12.57 -0.25
C THR A 88 64.53 13.07 -1.64
N ILE A 89 65.34 13.99 -2.16
CA ILE A 89 65.23 14.49 -3.54
C ILE A 89 66.47 14.08 -4.34
N ASN A 90 66.26 13.60 -5.56
CA ASN A 90 67.33 13.42 -6.52
C ASN A 90 67.85 14.80 -6.91
N ASN A 91 69.16 15.01 -6.70
CA ASN A 91 69.76 16.32 -6.88
C ASN A 91 69.84 16.77 -8.34
N GLU A 92 69.69 15.90 -9.34
CA GLU A 92 69.70 16.24 -10.77
C GLU A 92 68.28 16.36 -11.32
N THR A 93 67.43 15.37 -11.05
CA THR A 93 66.11 15.28 -11.70
C THR A 93 65.02 16.04 -10.94
N GLY A 94 65.23 16.33 -9.65
CA GLY A 94 64.19 16.91 -8.80
C GLY A 94 63.14 15.90 -8.32
N ASP A 95 63.36 14.60 -8.56
CA ASP A 95 62.44 13.54 -8.13
C ASP A 95 62.50 13.35 -6.61
N ILE A 96 61.35 13.44 -5.96
CA ILE A 96 61.18 13.20 -4.53
C ILE A 96 60.73 11.75 -4.34
N ILE A 97 61.49 11.01 -3.51
CA ILE A 97 61.21 9.61 -3.16
C ILE A 97 61.18 9.43 -1.64
N THR A 98 60.47 8.40 -1.17
CA THR A 98 60.47 8.02 0.26
C THR A 98 61.79 7.35 0.64
N VAL A 99 62.27 7.58 1.86
CA VAL A 99 63.52 6.94 2.38
C VAL A 99 63.34 6.27 3.74
N ALA A 100 62.28 6.62 4.47
CA ALA A 100 61.93 5.97 5.74
C ALA A 100 60.57 5.29 5.63
N ALA A 101 60.38 4.22 6.41
CA ALA A 101 59.09 3.60 6.60
C ALA A 101 58.30 4.35 7.70
N GLY A 102 56.98 4.10 7.77
CA GLY A 102 56.11 4.69 8.80
C GLY A 102 55.32 5.91 8.34
N LEU A 103 55.11 6.06 7.03
CA LEU A 103 53.99 6.90 6.57
C LEU A 103 52.70 6.24 7.07
N ASP A 104 51.96 6.97 7.88
CA ASP A 104 50.76 6.57 8.63
C ASP A 104 49.88 7.82 8.67
N ARG A 105 48.75 7.75 7.98
CA ARG A 105 47.83 8.87 7.77
C ARG A 105 47.14 9.23 9.08
N GLU A 106 46.78 8.24 9.89
CA GLU A 106 46.11 8.39 11.19
C GLU A 106 46.98 9.20 12.16
N LYS A 107 48.31 9.15 12.01
CA LYS A 107 49.25 9.98 12.77
C LYS A 107 49.60 11.30 12.08
N VAL A 108 49.97 11.25 10.79
CA VAL A 108 50.44 12.42 10.02
C VAL A 108 49.88 12.38 8.60
N GLN A 109 48.85 13.20 8.34
CA GLN A 109 48.16 13.25 7.06
C GLN A 109 48.91 14.03 5.97
N GLN A 110 49.81 14.95 6.37
CA GLN A 110 50.48 15.86 5.43
C GLN A 110 51.89 16.22 5.89
N TYR A 111 52.80 16.30 4.92
CA TYR A 111 54.16 16.80 5.08
C TYR A 111 54.41 18.01 4.19
N THR A 112 55.06 19.02 4.73
CA THR A 112 55.49 20.22 4.01
C THR A 112 57.00 20.24 3.94
N LEU A 113 57.55 20.23 2.73
CA LEU A 113 58.96 20.28 2.44
C LEU A 113 59.35 21.64 1.87
N ILE A 114 60.45 22.20 2.34
CA ILE A 114 61.08 23.36 1.69
C ILE A 114 62.20 22.84 0.79
N ILE A 115 62.02 23.00 -0.52
CA ILE A 115 62.97 22.58 -1.54
C ILE A 115 63.79 23.79 -1.97
N GLN A 116 65.08 23.58 -2.20
CA GLN A 116 65.98 24.57 -2.78
C GLN A 116 66.56 24.07 -4.09
N ALA A 117 66.58 24.94 -5.10
CA ALA A 117 67.37 24.78 -6.31
C ALA A 117 68.54 25.77 -6.27
N THR A 118 69.73 25.30 -6.64
CA THR A 118 70.96 26.09 -6.66
C THR A 118 71.68 25.86 -7.99
N ASP A 119 72.05 26.93 -8.69
CA ASP A 119 72.86 26.87 -9.91
C ASP A 119 74.33 26.47 -9.63
N MET A 120 75.21 26.54 -10.64
CA MET A 120 76.64 26.22 -10.48
C MET A 120 76.88 24.81 -9.95
N GLU A 121 76.09 23.84 -10.43
CA GLU A 121 76.09 22.45 -9.95
C GLU A 121 75.88 22.35 -8.42
N GLY A 122 75.11 23.27 -7.83
CA GLY A 122 74.81 23.28 -6.40
C GLY A 122 75.92 23.81 -5.53
N ASN A 123 76.85 24.61 -6.08
CA ASN A 123 77.98 25.13 -5.32
C ASN A 123 77.52 26.10 -4.21
N PRO A 124 77.80 25.81 -2.92
CA PRO A 124 77.28 26.61 -1.81
C PRO A 124 77.94 27.99 -1.66
N THR A 125 79.06 28.24 -2.34
CA THR A 125 79.81 29.51 -2.23
C THR A 125 79.52 30.45 -3.41
N TYR A 126 79.33 29.90 -4.60
CA TYR A 126 79.22 30.68 -5.83
C TYR A 126 77.82 30.64 -6.46
N GLY A 127 77.01 29.63 -6.13
CA GLY A 127 75.73 29.45 -6.78
C GLY A 127 74.63 30.34 -6.21
N LEU A 128 73.75 30.86 -7.07
CA LEU A 128 72.53 31.53 -6.64
C LEU A 128 71.47 30.47 -6.37
N SER A 129 70.59 30.77 -5.41
CA SER A 129 69.60 29.79 -4.94
C SER A 129 68.23 30.42 -4.81
N ASN A 130 67.21 29.59 -5.02
CA ASN A 130 65.82 29.94 -4.77
C ASN A 130 65.10 28.74 -4.14
N THR A 131 63.94 28.98 -3.52
CA THR A 131 63.19 27.95 -2.79
C THR A 131 61.75 27.86 -3.25
N ALA A 132 61.18 26.67 -3.14
CA ALA A 132 59.75 26.41 -3.31
C ALA A 132 59.26 25.44 -2.24
N THR A 133 57.94 25.36 -2.06
CA THR A 133 57.30 24.47 -1.08
C THR A 133 56.71 23.26 -1.80
N ALA A 134 57.00 22.05 -1.31
CA ALA A 134 56.30 20.84 -1.74
C ALA A 134 55.40 20.32 -0.60
N VAL A 135 54.10 20.22 -0.85
CA VAL A 135 53.10 19.72 0.08
C VAL A 135 52.71 18.30 -0.35
N ILE A 136 53.03 17.35 0.52
CA ILE A 136 52.83 15.92 0.30
C ILE A 136 51.68 15.45 1.17
N THR A 137 50.57 15.05 0.56
CA THR A 137 49.44 14.47 1.28
C THR A 137 49.55 12.94 1.28
N VAL A 138 49.43 12.34 2.47
CA VAL A 138 49.41 10.89 2.62
C VAL A 138 48.01 10.38 2.31
N THR A 139 47.89 9.45 1.36
CA THR A 139 46.60 8.86 0.97
C THR A 139 46.33 7.58 1.75
N ASP A 140 45.07 7.42 2.13
CA ASP A 140 44.50 6.33 2.93
C ASP A 140 44.65 4.95 2.27
N ILE A 141 44.93 3.95 3.09
CA ILE A 141 44.86 2.51 2.80
C ILE A 141 44.11 1.86 3.96
N ASN A 142 43.31 0.82 3.68
CA ASN A 142 42.66 0.05 4.73
C ASN A 142 43.68 -0.71 5.60
N ASP A 143 44.17 -0.10 6.68
CA ASP A 143 45.06 -0.75 7.65
C ASP A 143 44.52 -0.76 9.09
N ASN A 144 43.33 -0.20 9.32
CA ASN A 144 42.59 -0.30 10.59
C ASN A 144 41.25 -1.02 10.38
N PRO A 145 41.09 -2.28 10.82
CA PRO A 145 39.79 -2.95 10.78
C PRO A 145 38.73 -2.25 11.65
N PRO A 146 37.44 -2.41 11.34
CA PRO A 146 36.35 -1.99 12.21
C PRO A 146 36.42 -2.77 13.53
N GLU A 147 36.33 -2.03 14.63
CA GLU A 147 36.26 -2.57 15.98
C GLU A 147 34.91 -2.22 16.61
N PHE A 148 34.17 -3.23 17.08
CA PHE A 148 32.95 -2.98 17.85
C PHE A 148 33.28 -2.28 19.16
N THR A 149 32.45 -1.31 19.54
CA THR A 149 32.59 -0.59 20.82
C THR A 149 32.34 -1.48 22.04
N ALA A 150 31.61 -2.59 21.85
CA ALA A 150 31.28 -3.57 22.88
C ALA A 150 31.39 -5.01 22.33
N MET A 151 31.71 -5.97 23.20
CA MET A 151 31.74 -7.41 22.83
C MET A 151 30.33 -8.03 22.72
N THR A 152 29.37 -7.46 23.42
CA THR A 152 27.98 -7.93 23.51
C THR A 152 27.02 -6.76 23.34
N PHE A 153 26.11 -6.87 22.39
CA PHE A 153 24.97 -5.97 22.21
C PHE A 153 23.69 -6.66 22.65
N TYR A 154 22.70 -5.85 23.04
CA TYR A 154 21.40 -6.33 23.50
C TYR A 154 20.32 -5.67 22.66
N GLY A 155 19.27 -6.45 22.39
CA GLY A 155 18.10 -5.97 21.69
C GLY A 155 16.85 -6.68 22.20
N GLU A 156 15.72 -6.04 22.01
CA GLU A 156 14.42 -6.60 22.34
C GLU A 156 13.50 -6.46 21.14
N VAL A 157 12.74 -7.51 20.85
CA VAL A 157 11.79 -7.51 19.75
C VAL A 157 10.48 -8.15 20.20
N PRO A 158 9.33 -7.48 20.03
CA PRO A 158 8.05 -8.15 20.14
C PRO A 158 7.92 -9.22 19.06
N GLU A 159 7.31 -10.34 19.41
CA GLU A 159 7.04 -11.39 18.42
C GLU A 159 6.08 -10.92 17.31
N ASN A 160 5.98 -11.71 16.23
CA ASN A 160 5.15 -11.43 15.06
C ASN A 160 5.41 -10.09 14.34
N ARG A 161 6.47 -9.36 14.73
CA ARG A 161 6.93 -8.13 14.06
C ARG A 161 7.93 -8.44 12.95
N VAL A 162 7.83 -7.66 11.88
CA VAL A 162 8.78 -7.63 10.75
C VAL A 162 9.16 -6.19 10.46
N ASP A 163 10.33 -6.01 9.85
CA ASP A 163 10.89 -4.71 9.48
C ASP A 163 11.15 -3.76 10.67
N VAL A 164 11.52 -4.35 11.81
CA VAL A 164 11.85 -3.62 13.04
C VAL A 164 13.35 -3.73 13.31
N ILE A 165 13.96 -2.59 13.66
CA ILE A 165 15.35 -2.53 14.12
C ILE A 165 15.40 -3.00 15.59
N VAL A 166 16.23 -3.99 15.86
CA VAL A 166 16.33 -4.66 17.17
C VAL A 166 17.55 -4.22 17.95
N ALA A 167 18.66 -3.94 17.26
CA ALA A 167 19.89 -3.48 17.87
C ALA A 167 20.71 -2.66 16.87
N ASN A 168 21.41 -1.65 17.38
CA ASN A 168 22.39 -0.86 16.63
C ASN A 168 23.79 -1.30 17.07
N LEU A 169 24.55 -1.85 16.13
CA LEU A 169 25.91 -2.31 16.36
C LEU A 169 26.87 -1.18 16.02
N THR A 170 27.43 -0.56 17.04
CA THR A 170 28.33 0.57 16.85
C THR A 170 29.78 0.11 16.69
N VAL A 171 30.46 0.65 15.68
CA VAL A 171 31.86 0.33 15.36
C VAL A 171 32.70 1.61 15.31
N THR A 172 33.99 1.45 15.57
CA THR A 172 35.00 2.48 15.33
C THR A 172 35.99 1.96 14.31
N ASP A 173 36.25 2.78 13.30
CA ASP A 173 37.25 2.57 12.28
C ASP A 173 38.10 3.85 12.18
N LYS A 174 39.42 3.70 12.10
CA LYS A 174 40.37 4.82 12.17
C LYS A 174 40.78 5.31 10.78
N ASP A 175 40.48 4.55 9.74
CA ASP A 175 40.75 4.94 8.36
C ASP A 175 39.93 6.19 8.00
N GLN A 176 40.16 6.74 6.81
CA GLN A 176 39.50 7.98 6.39
C GLN A 176 37.96 7.84 6.35
N PRO A 177 37.19 8.69 7.06
CA PRO A 177 35.73 8.58 7.08
C PRO A 177 35.08 8.65 5.70
N HIS A 178 34.00 7.89 5.53
CA HIS A 178 33.23 7.76 4.28
C HIS A 178 34.00 7.22 3.06
N THR A 179 35.18 6.63 3.25
CA THR A 179 35.85 5.86 2.20
C THR A 179 35.44 4.38 2.27
N PRO A 180 35.63 3.58 1.21
CA PRO A 180 35.43 2.14 1.27
C PRO A 180 36.32 1.41 2.30
N ALA A 181 37.45 2.03 2.68
CA ALA A 181 38.33 1.53 3.74
C ALA A 181 37.70 1.71 5.12
N TRP A 182 36.89 2.76 5.34
CA TRP A 182 36.19 3.00 6.60
C TRP A 182 34.78 2.40 6.66
N ASN A 183 34.09 2.31 5.51
CA ASN A 183 32.70 1.81 5.45
C ASN A 183 32.62 0.34 5.87
N ALA A 184 31.88 0.08 6.94
CA ALA A 184 31.67 -1.23 7.52
C ALA A 184 30.64 -2.05 6.72
N MET A 185 30.90 -3.33 6.64
CA MET A 185 30.08 -4.37 6.06
C MET A 185 29.91 -5.46 7.11
N TYR A 186 28.67 -5.65 7.54
CA TYR A 186 28.34 -6.59 8.59
C TYR A 186 27.94 -7.94 8.02
N ARG A 187 28.39 -9.00 8.66
CA ARG A 187 28.01 -10.37 8.31
C ARG A 187 27.68 -11.18 9.55
N MET A 188 26.49 -11.77 9.57
CA MET A 188 26.14 -12.77 10.57
C MET A 188 26.89 -14.07 10.27
N THR A 189 27.70 -14.51 11.22
CA THR A 189 28.47 -15.76 11.13
C THR A 189 27.75 -16.93 11.79
N GLY A 190 26.75 -16.67 12.64
CA GLY A 190 26.00 -17.70 13.36
C GLY A 190 24.85 -17.13 14.22
N GLY A 191 24.06 -18.04 14.78
CA GLY A 191 22.96 -17.72 15.70
C GLY A 191 21.56 -17.70 15.09
N ASP A 192 21.44 -17.60 13.76
CA ASP A 192 20.16 -17.64 13.05
C ASP A 192 20.21 -18.53 11.80
N PRO A 193 19.98 -19.84 11.95
CA PRO A 193 19.99 -20.78 10.82
C PRO A 193 18.78 -20.63 9.89
N THR A 194 17.74 -19.89 10.31
CA THR A 194 16.47 -19.74 9.59
C THR A 194 16.36 -18.45 8.78
N GLY A 195 17.31 -17.52 8.95
CA GLY A 195 17.34 -16.23 8.27
C GLY A 195 16.13 -15.38 8.64
N ARG A 196 15.89 -15.21 9.94
CA ARG A 196 14.92 -14.28 10.54
C ARG A 196 15.46 -12.86 10.69
N PHE A 197 16.78 -12.68 10.78
CA PHE A 197 17.42 -11.38 10.89
C PHE A 197 18.20 -11.02 9.62
N THR A 198 18.45 -9.73 9.41
CA THR A 198 19.45 -9.19 8.49
C THR A 198 20.19 -8.03 9.16
N ILE A 199 21.32 -7.62 8.59
CA ILE A 199 22.07 -6.47 9.08
C ILE A 199 22.32 -5.52 7.91
N LEU A 200 21.91 -4.26 8.07
CA LEU A 200 22.14 -3.19 7.11
C LEU A 200 23.10 -2.16 7.71
N THR A 201 24.06 -1.69 6.93
CA THR A 201 24.94 -0.59 7.35
C THR A 201 24.23 0.73 7.15
N ASP A 202 24.16 1.57 8.18
CA ASP A 202 23.75 2.97 8.06
C ASP A 202 24.87 3.78 7.38
N PRO A 203 24.63 4.40 6.20
CA PRO A 203 25.65 5.16 5.48
C PRO A 203 26.18 6.39 6.23
N SER A 204 25.42 6.92 7.20
CA SER A 204 25.76 8.13 7.92
C SER A 204 26.62 7.87 9.15
N SER A 205 26.19 6.94 10.01
CA SER A 205 26.86 6.57 11.25
C SER A 205 27.89 5.45 11.11
N ASN A 206 27.82 4.65 10.03
CA ASN A 206 28.53 3.39 9.83
C ASN A 206 28.06 2.25 10.74
N ASP A 207 26.98 2.45 11.51
CA ASP A 207 26.45 1.44 12.43
C ASP A 207 25.76 0.29 11.70
N GLY A 208 25.81 -0.90 12.29
CA GLY A 208 25.11 -2.09 11.82
C GLY A 208 23.71 -2.17 12.42
N LEU A 209 22.68 -1.96 11.61
CA LEU A 209 21.28 -2.04 12.01
C LEU A 209 20.80 -3.49 11.89
N VAL A 210 20.62 -4.18 13.01
CA VAL A 210 20.05 -5.54 13.03
C VAL A 210 18.54 -5.43 12.89
N THR A 211 17.99 -5.96 11.80
CA THR A 211 16.55 -5.89 11.50
C THR A 211 15.90 -7.26 11.37
N VAL A 212 14.63 -7.35 11.74
CA VAL A 212 13.83 -8.57 11.60
C VAL A 212 13.22 -8.63 10.20
N VAL A 213 13.49 -9.70 9.45
CA VAL A 213 12.97 -9.90 8.08
C VAL A 213 11.91 -10.99 7.99
N LYS A 214 11.80 -11.84 9.00
CA LYS A 214 10.72 -12.85 9.11
C LYS A 214 10.14 -12.83 10.51
N PRO A 215 8.83 -13.08 10.67
CA PRO A 215 8.19 -13.09 11.96
C PRO A 215 8.86 -14.13 12.86
N ILE A 216 8.93 -13.77 14.14
CA ILE A 216 9.49 -14.57 15.22
C ILE A 216 8.33 -14.98 16.10
N ASP A 217 8.35 -16.21 16.58
CA ASP A 217 7.33 -16.81 17.46
C ASP A 217 8.00 -17.09 18.81
N PHE A 218 7.47 -16.47 19.88
CA PHE A 218 8.03 -16.54 21.22
C PHE A 218 7.98 -17.98 21.77
N GLU A 219 6.86 -18.66 21.53
CA GLU A 219 6.55 -20.03 21.94
C GLU A 219 7.62 -21.02 21.47
N THR A 220 8.17 -20.78 20.29
CA THR A 220 9.25 -21.58 19.70
C THR A 220 10.63 -21.10 20.16
N ASN A 221 10.93 -19.80 20.08
CA ASN A 221 12.26 -19.25 20.43
C ASN A 221 12.15 -17.94 21.21
N ARG A 222 12.45 -18.00 22.51
CA ARG A 222 12.40 -16.84 23.42
C ARG A 222 13.63 -15.93 23.37
N MET A 223 14.74 -16.42 22.81
CA MET A 223 16.01 -15.70 22.77
C MET A 223 16.84 -16.13 21.57
N PHE A 224 17.53 -15.15 20.97
CA PHE A 224 18.52 -15.37 19.92
C PHE A 224 19.88 -14.86 20.37
N VAL A 225 20.93 -15.62 20.06
CA VAL A 225 22.31 -15.22 20.29
C VAL A 225 23.01 -15.24 18.94
N LEU A 226 23.16 -14.07 18.33
CA LEU A 226 23.78 -13.89 17.02
C LEU A 226 25.27 -13.64 17.19
N THR A 227 26.10 -14.22 16.31
CA THR A 227 27.51 -13.84 16.17
C THR A 227 27.68 -13.03 14.90
N VAL A 228 28.23 -11.84 15.01
CA VAL A 228 28.37 -10.87 13.91
C VAL A 228 29.83 -10.50 13.74
N ALA A 229 30.30 -10.49 12.50
CA ALA A 229 31.60 -9.95 12.11
C ALA A 229 31.42 -8.64 11.35
N ALA A 230 32.32 -7.69 11.59
CA ALA A 230 32.44 -6.46 10.82
C ALA A 230 33.72 -6.50 9.98
N GLU A 231 33.60 -6.14 8.70
CA GLU A 231 34.68 -6.04 7.73
C GLU A 231 34.50 -4.73 6.93
N ASN A 232 35.51 -4.24 6.24
CA ASN A 232 35.34 -3.08 5.35
C ASN A 232 34.85 -3.51 3.96
N GLN A 233 34.43 -2.54 3.15
CA GLN A 233 34.06 -2.79 1.74
C GLN A 233 35.25 -3.20 0.87
N VAL A 234 36.47 -2.85 1.28
CA VAL A 234 37.73 -3.26 0.62
C VAL A 234 38.56 -4.15 1.54
N PRO A 235 39.38 -5.08 1.00
CA PRO A 235 40.21 -5.95 1.82
C PRO A 235 41.26 -5.18 2.62
N LEU A 236 41.54 -5.66 3.83
CA LEU A 236 42.61 -5.14 4.67
C LEU A 236 43.99 -5.24 3.99
N ALA A 237 44.86 -4.28 4.32
CA ALA A 237 46.24 -4.25 3.91
C ALA A 237 47.00 -5.51 4.34
N LYS A 238 47.97 -5.91 3.51
CA LYS A 238 48.75 -7.14 3.75
C LYS A 238 49.53 -7.04 5.06
N GLY A 239 49.31 -8.01 5.93
CA GLY A 239 50.02 -8.13 7.20
C GLY A 239 49.20 -7.67 8.42
N ILE A 240 48.05 -7.05 8.20
CA ILE A 240 47.08 -6.75 9.25
C ILE A 240 46.22 -8.00 9.50
N GLN A 241 45.94 -8.28 10.77
CA GLN A 241 45.09 -9.39 11.21
C GLN A 241 43.78 -8.84 11.74
N HIS A 242 42.69 -9.58 11.57
CA HIS A 242 41.41 -9.22 12.17
C HIS A 242 41.50 -9.34 13.70
N PRO A 243 41.28 -8.25 14.46
CA PRO A 243 41.25 -8.32 15.91
C PRO A 243 40.00 -9.09 16.38
N PRO A 244 40.02 -9.66 17.61
CA PRO A 244 38.82 -10.22 18.22
C PRO A 244 37.65 -9.22 18.28
N GLN A 245 37.95 -7.92 18.41
CA GLN A 245 36.98 -6.83 18.41
C GLN A 245 36.27 -6.60 17.06
N SER A 246 36.72 -7.21 15.96
CA SER A 246 35.94 -7.22 14.70
C SER A 246 34.80 -8.25 14.73
N THR A 247 34.64 -8.97 15.83
CA THR A 247 33.50 -9.87 16.07
C THR A 247 32.79 -9.51 17.37
N ALA A 248 31.47 -9.50 17.34
CA ALA A 248 30.62 -9.25 18.50
C ALA A 248 29.47 -10.25 18.56
N THR A 249 28.85 -10.33 19.73
CA THR A 249 27.65 -11.13 19.97
C THR A 249 26.45 -10.22 20.19
N VAL A 250 25.28 -10.60 19.68
CA VAL A 250 24.03 -9.86 19.88
C VAL A 250 23.03 -10.79 20.56
N SER A 251 22.64 -10.44 21.78
CA SER A 251 21.64 -11.16 22.55
C SER A 251 20.29 -10.46 22.37
N ILE A 252 19.38 -11.12 21.65
CA ILE A 252 18.05 -10.61 21.36
C ILE A 252 17.05 -11.36 22.24
N THR A 253 16.34 -10.63 23.09
CA THR A 253 15.22 -11.16 23.87
C THR A 253 13.94 -10.97 23.08
N VAL A 254 13.14 -12.02 22.94
CA VAL A 254 11.82 -11.93 22.33
C VAL A 254 10.83 -11.57 23.43
N ILE A 255 10.02 -10.54 23.20
CA ILE A 255 8.95 -10.12 24.10
C ILE A 255 7.67 -10.83 23.64
N ASP A 256 7.11 -11.59 24.58
CA ASP A 256 5.83 -12.30 24.49
C ASP A 256 4.67 -11.31 24.34
N VAL A 257 3.80 -11.51 23.34
CA VAL A 257 2.65 -10.67 23.02
C VAL A 257 1.40 -11.54 22.88
N ASN A 258 0.40 -11.27 23.72
CA ASN A 258 -0.86 -12.01 23.72
C ASN A 258 -1.47 -12.19 22.32
N GLU A 259 -1.62 -13.43 21.90
CA GLU A 259 -2.14 -13.85 20.61
C GLU A 259 -3.63 -14.24 20.68
N SER A 260 -4.31 -14.29 19.53
CA SER A 260 -5.71 -14.72 19.50
C SER A 260 -5.86 -16.22 19.69
N PRO A 261 -6.77 -16.69 20.55
CA PRO A 261 -7.10 -18.11 20.62
C PRO A 261 -7.78 -18.57 19.33
N TYR A 262 -7.54 -19.82 18.92
CA TYR A 262 -8.06 -20.38 17.68
C TYR A 262 -8.75 -21.74 17.89
N PHE A 263 -9.80 -21.98 17.12
CA PHE A 263 -10.55 -23.24 17.17
C PHE A 263 -9.88 -24.33 16.33
N VAL A 264 -9.82 -25.55 16.87
CA VAL A 264 -9.30 -26.73 16.15
C VAL A 264 -10.30 -27.87 16.24
N PRO A 265 -10.87 -28.36 15.12
CA PRO A 265 -10.76 -27.83 13.75
C PRO A 265 -11.62 -26.58 13.51
N ASN A 266 -11.28 -25.76 12.50
CA ASN A 266 -12.10 -24.65 12.02
C ASN A 266 -12.15 -24.68 10.48
N PRO A 267 -13.31 -24.90 9.83
CA PRO A 267 -14.62 -25.13 10.44
C PRO A 267 -14.72 -26.49 11.14
N LYS A 268 -15.59 -26.58 12.16
CA LYS A 268 -15.94 -27.85 12.80
C LYS A 268 -17.23 -28.40 12.17
N LEU A 269 -17.14 -29.57 11.55
CA LEU A 269 -18.28 -30.26 10.96
C LEU A 269 -18.91 -31.24 11.96
N VAL A 270 -20.23 -31.17 12.12
CA VAL A 270 -21.04 -32.10 12.91
C VAL A 270 -22.13 -32.66 12.02
N ARG A 271 -22.32 -33.98 12.02
CA ARG A 271 -23.46 -34.63 11.35
C ARG A 271 -24.51 -34.95 12.42
N GLN A 272 -25.72 -34.48 12.23
CA GLN A 272 -26.79 -34.60 13.21
C GLN A 272 -28.11 -34.85 12.51
N GLU A 273 -28.89 -35.83 12.97
CA GLU A 273 -30.30 -35.98 12.55
C GLU A 273 -31.11 -34.82 13.12
N GLU A 274 -32.05 -34.30 12.32
CA GLU A 274 -32.98 -33.28 12.79
C GLU A 274 -33.97 -33.84 13.83
N GLY A 275 -34.88 -33.01 14.33
CA GLY A 275 -35.80 -33.40 15.40
C GLY A 275 -35.13 -33.50 16.78
N LEU A 276 -33.84 -33.16 16.89
CA LEU A 276 -33.11 -33.15 18.16
C LEU A 276 -33.74 -32.15 19.13
N LEU A 277 -34.26 -32.65 20.26
CA LEU A 277 -35.00 -31.85 21.24
C LEU A 277 -34.13 -30.75 21.88
N ALA A 278 -34.78 -29.67 22.29
CA ALA A 278 -34.15 -28.59 23.05
C ALA A 278 -33.55 -29.11 24.37
N GLY A 279 -32.36 -28.61 24.72
CA GLY A 279 -31.58 -29.00 25.89
C GLY A 279 -30.61 -30.17 25.64
N SER A 280 -30.60 -30.74 24.44
CA SER A 280 -29.70 -31.84 24.07
C SER A 280 -28.27 -31.32 23.84
N VAL A 281 -27.27 -32.12 24.21
CA VAL A 281 -25.86 -31.83 23.92
C VAL A 281 -25.55 -32.21 22.47
N LEU A 282 -25.11 -31.24 21.68
CA LEU A 282 -24.74 -31.45 20.28
C LEU A 282 -23.25 -31.85 20.16
N THR A 283 -22.34 -31.00 20.65
CA THR A 283 -20.90 -31.24 20.58
C THR A 283 -20.11 -30.34 21.53
N THR A 284 -18.80 -30.54 21.69
CA THR A 284 -17.90 -29.64 22.42
C THR A 284 -16.98 -28.89 21.46
N PHE A 285 -17.08 -27.56 21.38
CA PHE A 285 -16.28 -26.74 20.49
C PHE A 285 -15.30 -25.87 21.29
N THR A 286 -14.06 -26.35 21.40
CA THR A 286 -13.02 -25.73 22.22
C THR A 286 -11.98 -25.03 21.35
N ALA A 287 -11.43 -23.94 21.87
CA ALA A 287 -10.29 -23.24 21.29
C ALA A 287 -8.99 -23.59 22.03
N GLN A 288 -7.87 -23.35 21.37
CA GLN A 288 -6.52 -23.41 21.93
C GLN A 288 -5.91 -22.03 21.84
N ASP A 289 -5.09 -21.70 22.82
CA ASP A 289 -4.41 -20.42 22.92
C ASP A 289 -2.91 -20.65 22.66
N PRO A 290 -2.28 -19.95 21.70
CA PRO A 290 -0.85 -20.03 21.45
C PRO A 290 0.01 -19.68 22.66
N ASP A 291 -0.44 -18.77 23.53
CA ASP A 291 0.34 -18.22 24.65
C ASP A 291 0.50 -19.25 25.79
N ARG A 292 1.45 -20.19 25.63
CA ARG A 292 1.63 -21.32 26.57
C ARG A 292 2.27 -20.90 27.88
N TYR A 293 3.04 -19.81 27.87
CA TYR A 293 3.82 -19.35 29.02
C TYR A 293 3.10 -18.28 29.84
N MET A 294 2.05 -17.66 29.29
CA MET A 294 1.14 -16.81 30.05
C MET A 294 0.21 -17.69 30.91
N GLN A 295 0.36 -17.63 32.24
CA GLN A 295 -0.51 -18.36 33.19
C GLN A 295 -1.98 -17.86 33.20
N GLN A 296 -2.32 -16.92 32.31
CA GLN A 296 -3.55 -16.14 32.32
C GLN A 296 -4.48 -16.45 31.15
N THR A 297 -4.39 -17.58 30.45
CA THR A 297 -5.28 -17.88 29.30
C THR A 297 -6.50 -18.70 29.72
N SER A 298 -7.39 -18.11 30.52
CA SER A 298 -8.72 -18.69 30.74
C SER A 298 -9.64 -18.30 29.58
N LEU A 299 -9.89 -19.26 28.70
CA LEU A 299 -10.75 -19.04 27.53
C LEU A 299 -12.22 -18.90 27.93
N ARG A 300 -12.87 -17.87 27.40
CA ARG A 300 -14.31 -17.62 27.51
C ARG A 300 -14.97 -17.78 26.16
N TYR A 301 -15.99 -18.64 26.11
CA TYR A 301 -16.74 -18.91 24.88
C TYR A 301 -18.03 -18.08 24.83
N SER A 302 -18.37 -17.58 23.65
CA SER A 302 -19.63 -16.88 23.42
C SER A 302 -20.17 -17.13 22.00
N LYS A 303 -21.48 -16.92 21.83
CA LYS A 303 -22.15 -17.06 20.53
C LYS A 303 -22.04 -15.74 19.77
N LEU A 304 -21.57 -15.81 18.52
CA LEU A 304 -21.43 -14.64 17.66
C LEU A 304 -22.61 -14.55 16.68
N SER A 305 -22.84 -15.59 15.87
CA SER A 305 -23.95 -15.64 14.91
C SER A 305 -24.62 -17.01 14.90
N ASP A 306 -25.94 -17.00 14.97
CA ASP A 306 -26.80 -18.20 14.99
C ASP A 306 -28.19 -17.77 14.47
N PRO A 307 -28.40 -17.80 13.14
CA PRO A 307 -29.56 -17.18 12.49
C PRO A 307 -30.93 -17.61 13.03
N ALA A 308 -31.07 -18.90 13.35
CA ALA A 308 -32.31 -19.48 13.87
C ALA A 308 -32.38 -19.54 15.41
N ASN A 309 -31.32 -19.08 16.11
CA ASN A 309 -31.20 -19.15 17.56
C ASN A 309 -31.39 -20.55 18.15
N TRP A 310 -30.87 -21.58 17.47
CA TRP A 310 -30.98 -22.98 17.89
C TRP A 310 -29.90 -23.45 18.83
N LEU A 311 -28.84 -22.67 19.01
CA LEU A 311 -27.65 -23.11 19.72
C LEU A 311 -27.32 -22.19 20.90
N LYS A 312 -26.78 -22.81 21.94
CA LYS A 312 -26.17 -22.15 23.09
C LYS A 312 -24.83 -22.80 23.37
N ILE A 313 -23.81 -21.98 23.61
CA ILE A 313 -22.48 -22.45 24.06
C ILE A 313 -22.30 -22.16 25.54
N ASP A 314 -21.73 -23.11 26.26
CA ASP A 314 -21.32 -22.93 27.64
C ASP A 314 -20.02 -22.09 27.71
N PRO A 315 -19.99 -20.96 28.46
CA PRO A 315 -18.85 -20.04 28.45
C PRO A 315 -17.53 -20.60 28.98
N VAL A 316 -17.53 -21.74 29.67
CA VAL A 316 -16.34 -22.29 30.34
C VAL A 316 -15.89 -23.59 29.67
N SER A 317 -16.84 -24.50 29.42
CA SER A 317 -16.54 -25.83 28.85
C SER A 317 -16.53 -25.85 27.32
N GLY A 318 -17.09 -24.84 26.64
CA GLY A 318 -17.27 -24.84 25.19
C GLY A 318 -18.29 -25.88 24.70
N GLN A 319 -19.11 -26.44 25.60
CA GLN A 319 -20.16 -27.39 25.22
C GLN A 319 -21.31 -26.65 24.54
N ILE A 320 -21.75 -27.16 23.38
CA ILE A 320 -22.86 -26.63 22.60
C ILE A 320 -24.11 -27.48 22.84
N THR A 321 -25.19 -26.83 23.27
CA THR A 321 -26.51 -27.42 23.49
C THR A 321 -27.56 -26.77 22.60
N THR A 322 -28.61 -27.51 22.28
CA THR A 322 -29.75 -27.01 21.51
C THR A 322 -30.70 -26.18 22.38
N THR A 323 -31.20 -25.06 21.88
CA THR A 323 -32.24 -24.23 22.53
C THR A 323 -33.62 -24.43 21.91
N ALA A 324 -33.67 -24.93 20.68
CA ALA A 324 -34.88 -25.30 19.96
C ALA A 324 -34.67 -26.65 19.26
N VAL A 325 -35.74 -27.18 18.66
CA VAL A 325 -35.66 -28.37 17.81
C VAL A 325 -34.95 -27.97 16.50
N LEU A 326 -33.99 -28.79 16.08
CA LEU A 326 -33.32 -28.61 14.78
C LEU A 326 -34.25 -29.09 13.67
N ASP A 327 -34.41 -28.29 12.63
CA ASP A 327 -35.37 -28.48 11.54
C ASP A 327 -34.63 -28.20 10.21
N ARG A 328 -34.50 -29.21 9.35
CA ARG A 328 -33.71 -29.15 8.12
C ARG A 328 -34.45 -28.34 7.04
N GLU A 329 -35.77 -28.36 7.02
CA GLU A 329 -36.63 -27.67 6.05
C GLU A 329 -36.71 -26.17 6.31
N SER A 330 -36.14 -25.71 7.42
CA SER A 330 -36.05 -24.30 7.78
C SER A 330 -35.29 -23.47 6.73
N ILE A 331 -35.75 -22.25 6.50
CA ILE A 331 -35.12 -21.28 5.58
C ILE A 331 -33.68 -20.92 5.93
N TYR A 332 -33.26 -21.18 7.17
CA TYR A 332 -31.90 -20.91 7.66
C TYR A 332 -30.91 -22.02 7.33
N VAL A 333 -31.40 -23.18 6.88
CA VAL A 333 -30.59 -24.30 6.43
C VAL A 333 -30.40 -24.20 4.93
N GLN A 334 -29.15 -24.20 4.48
CA GLN A 334 -28.82 -24.11 3.06
C GLN A 334 -27.98 -25.32 2.68
N ASN A 335 -28.37 -26.03 1.61
CA ASN A 335 -27.66 -27.23 1.15
C ASN A 335 -27.47 -28.29 2.26
N ASN A 336 -28.51 -28.54 3.08
CA ASN A 336 -28.47 -29.44 4.24
C ASN A 336 -27.42 -29.06 5.29
N MET A 337 -27.04 -27.78 5.36
CA MET A 337 -26.03 -27.28 6.27
C MET A 337 -26.51 -26.04 7.02
N TYR A 338 -26.43 -26.10 8.34
CA TYR A 338 -26.68 -24.98 9.24
C TYR A 338 -25.36 -24.43 9.77
N ASN A 339 -25.10 -23.15 9.53
CA ASN A 339 -23.85 -22.50 9.91
C ASN A 339 -24.06 -21.60 11.12
N ALA A 340 -23.23 -21.76 12.15
CA ALA A 340 -23.18 -20.89 13.30
C ALA A 340 -21.72 -20.52 13.62
N THR A 341 -21.51 -19.31 14.14
CA THR A 341 -20.18 -18.82 14.52
C THR A 341 -20.11 -18.52 16.02
N PHE A 342 -18.96 -18.86 16.60
CA PHE A 342 -18.69 -18.73 18.01
C PHE A 342 -17.37 -17.98 18.20
N LEU A 343 -17.27 -17.24 19.30
CA LEU A 343 -16.08 -16.49 19.69
C LEU A 343 -15.45 -17.15 20.91
N ALA A 344 -14.14 -17.32 20.87
CA ALA A 344 -13.33 -17.58 22.06
C ALA A 344 -12.53 -16.30 22.36
N SER A 345 -12.59 -15.84 23.60
CA SER A 345 -11.82 -14.69 24.08
C SER A 345 -10.91 -15.13 25.21
N ASP A 346 -9.66 -14.68 25.18
CA ASP A 346 -8.75 -14.81 26.31
C ASP A 346 -9.03 -13.73 27.36
N ASN A 347 -8.21 -13.71 28.42
CA ASN A 347 -8.20 -12.64 29.41
C ASN A 347 -6.82 -11.95 29.49
N GLY A 348 -6.13 -11.91 28.35
CA GLY A 348 -4.91 -11.14 28.15
C GLY A 348 -5.15 -9.63 28.21
N ILE A 349 -4.06 -8.87 28.14
CA ILE A 349 -4.11 -7.39 28.11
C ILE A 349 -3.26 -6.91 26.91
N PRO A 350 -3.89 -6.39 25.83
CA PRO A 350 -5.34 -6.33 25.59
C PRO A 350 -5.93 -7.74 25.38
N PRO A 351 -7.24 -7.95 25.66
CA PRO A 351 -7.86 -9.24 25.43
C PRO A 351 -8.01 -9.49 23.93
N MET A 352 -7.58 -10.67 23.46
CA MET A 352 -7.72 -11.09 22.08
C MET A 352 -8.84 -12.11 21.94
N SER A 353 -9.30 -12.29 20.70
CA SER A 353 -10.38 -13.22 20.41
C SER A 353 -10.23 -13.85 19.04
N GLY A 354 -10.75 -15.06 18.90
CA GLY A 354 -10.81 -15.77 17.63
C GLY A 354 -12.19 -16.34 17.36
N THR A 355 -12.53 -16.44 16.08
CA THR A 355 -13.85 -16.88 15.61
C THR A 355 -13.76 -18.30 15.04
N GLY A 356 -14.62 -19.18 15.54
CA GLY A 356 -14.79 -20.55 15.04
C GLY A 356 -16.13 -20.71 14.33
N THR A 357 -16.13 -21.43 13.21
CA THR A 357 -17.36 -21.76 12.48
C THR A 357 -17.75 -23.21 12.77
N LEU A 358 -18.98 -23.41 13.26
CA LEU A 358 -19.63 -24.71 13.38
C LEU A 358 -20.54 -24.93 12.18
N GLN A 359 -20.32 -26.02 11.47
CA GLN A 359 -21.16 -26.47 10.36
C GLN A 359 -21.91 -27.72 10.81
N ILE A 360 -23.23 -27.64 10.87
CA ILE A 360 -24.09 -28.77 11.21
C ILE A 360 -24.71 -29.28 9.93
N HIS A 361 -24.29 -30.46 9.50
CA HIS A 361 -24.94 -31.18 8.42
C HIS A 361 -26.14 -31.92 8.99
N LEU A 362 -27.33 -31.42 8.66
CA LEU A 362 -28.60 -31.99 9.10
C LEU A 362 -28.98 -33.15 8.19
N LEU A 363 -29.20 -34.32 8.80
CA LEU A 363 -29.73 -35.50 8.14
C LEU A 363 -31.26 -35.45 8.23
N ASP A 364 -31.86 -35.61 7.07
CA ASP A 364 -33.30 -35.60 6.83
C ASP A 364 -33.98 -36.77 7.55
N ILE A 365 -35.03 -36.47 8.31
CA ILE A 365 -35.98 -37.45 8.84
C ILE A 365 -37.32 -37.24 8.17
N ASN A 366 -38.11 -38.31 8.03
CA ASN A 366 -39.45 -38.19 7.46
C ASN A 366 -40.44 -37.61 8.49
N ASP A 367 -40.45 -36.29 8.66
CA ASP A 367 -41.37 -35.58 9.55
C ASP A 367 -42.36 -34.64 8.85
N ASN A 368 -42.23 -34.47 7.54
CA ASN A 368 -43.22 -33.80 6.73
C ASN A 368 -44.14 -34.82 6.04
N ALA A 369 -45.35 -34.37 5.71
CA ALA A 369 -46.32 -35.21 5.02
C ALA A 369 -46.70 -34.57 3.69
N PRO A 370 -46.83 -35.36 2.61
CA PRO A 370 -46.94 -34.82 1.26
C PRO A 370 -48.27 -34.10 1.04
N GLN A 371 -48.23 -32.95 0.35
CA GLN A 371 -49.42 -32.14 0.02
C GLN A 371 -49.71 -32.14 -1.48
N VAL A 372 -51.00 -32.11 -1.85
CA VAL A 372 -51.40 -32.10 -3.27
C VAL A 372 -50.97 -30.81 -3.98
N ASN A 373 -50.46 -30.96 -5.21
CA ASN A 373 -50.13 -29.86 -6.10
C ASN A 373 -50.58 -30.14 -7.55
N PRO A 374 -51.37 -29.25 -8.19
CA PRO A 374 -51.86 -27.96 -7.69
C PRO A 374 -52.93 -28.11 -6.60
N LYS A 375 -53.19 -27.05 -5.81
CA LYS A 375 -54.27 -27.02 -4.80
C LYS A 375 -55.65 -26.78 -5.42
N GLU A 376 -55.68 -26.19 -6.61
CA GLU A 376 -56.90 -25.92 -7.37
C GLU A 376 -56.70 -26.39 -8.82
N ALA A 377 -57.74 -26.99 -9.39
CA ALA A 377 -57.75 -27.46 -10.77
C ALA A 377 -59.12 -27.24 -11.40
N THR A 378 -59.15 -27.16 -12.73
CA THR A 378 -60.38 -27.03 -13.51
C THR A 378 -60.56 -28.25 -14.40
N THR A 379 -61.79 -28.74 -14.51
CA THR A 379 -62.12 -29.85 -15.41
C THR A 379 -63.50 -29.69 -16.02
N CYS A 380 -63.68 -30.39 -17.12
CA CYS A 380 -64.90 -30.42 -17.89
C CYS A 380 -65.97 -31.31 -17.23
N GLU A 381 -67.25 -30.99 -17.42
CA GLU A 381 -68.38 -31.80 -16.93
C GLU A 381 -68.52 -33.17 -17.61
N THR A 382 -67.77 -33.44 -18.70
CA THR A 382 -67.85 -34.67 -19.51
C THR A 382 -66.60 -35.56 -19.43
N LEU A 383 -66.74 -36.83 -19.85
CA LEU A 383 -65.77 -37.92 -19.63
C LEU A 383 -64.51 -37.90 -20.53
N GLN A 384 -64.39 -37.03 -21.56
CA GLN A 384 -63.28 -37.01 -22.52
C GLN A 384 -62.67 -35.59 -22.63
N PRO A 385 -61.33 -35.38 -22.74
CA PRO A 385 -60.17 -36.03 -22.11
C PRO A 385 -59.47 -35.09 -21.11
N ASN A 386 -60.21 -34.34 -20.28
CA ASN A 386 -59.63 -33.38 -19.33
C ASN A 386 -59.22 -34.07 -18.03
N ALA A 387 -58.13 -34.80 -18.09
CA ALA A 387 -57.59 -35.49 -16.96
C ALA A 387 -56.61 -34.56 -16.21
N ILE A 388 -56.86 -34.33 -14.93
CA ILE A 388 -56.11 -33.41 -14.08
C ILE A 388 -54.81 -34.10 -13.66
N ASN A 389 -53.68 -33.57 -14.11
CA ASN A 389 -52.39 -34.03 -13.64
C ASN A 389 -52.12 -33.44 -12.26
N ILE A 390 -51.90 -34.31 -11.29
CA ILE A 390 -51.57 -33.94 -9.92
C ILE A 390 -50.21 -34.54 -9.54
N THR A 391 -49.54 -33.81 -8.68
CA THR A 391 -48.25 -34.12 -8.06
C THR A 391 -48.39 -33.94 -6.56
N ALA A 392 -47.34 -34.28 -5.82
CA ALA A 392 -47.24 -33.92 -4.42
C ALA A 392 -46.03 -33.02 -4.17
N ILE A 393 -46.15 -32.13 -3.20
CA ILE A 393 -45.06 -31.34 -2.65
C ILE A 393 -44.79 -31.91 -1.27
N ASP A 394 -43.56 -32.38 -1.09
CA ASP A 394 -43.01 -32.79 0.19
C ASP A 394 -41.72 -31.98 0.43
N PRO A 395 -41.59 -31.24 1.54
CA PRO A 395 -40.36 -30.55 1.93
C PRO A 395 -39.14 -31.47 2.15
N ASP A 396 -39.38 -32.75 2.46
CA ASP A 396 -38.33 -33.73 2.71
C ASP A 396 -37.53 -34.04 1.43
N ILE A 397 -36.35 -34.65 1.59
CA ILE A 397 -35.53 -35.09 0.44
C ILE A 397 -35.64 -36.59 0.22
N ASP A 398 -35.29 -37.06 -0.99
CA ASP A 398 -35.25 -38.50 -1.25
C ASP A 398 -34.27 -39.19 -0.28
N PRO A 399 -34.66 -40.32 0.37
CA PRO A 399 -35.82 -41.17 0.06
C PRO A 399 -37.11 -40.89 0.87
N ASN A 400 -37.14 -39.85 1.71
CA ASN A 400 -38.28 -39.56 2.58
C ASN A 400 -39.45 -38.89 1.84
N ALA A 401 -39.18 -38.20 0.73
CA ALA A 401 -40.21 -37.65 -0.14
C ALA A 401 -40.78 -38.67 -1.16
N GLY A 402 -40.37 -38.55 -2.43
CA GLY A 402 -40.91 -39.36 -3.52
C GLY A 402 -40.31 -40.78 -3.55
N PRO A 403 -40.98 -41.77 -4.18
CA PRO A 403 -42.25 -41.68 -4.90
C PRO A 403 -43.53 -41.74 -4.04
N PHE A 404 -44.59 -41.04 -4.46
CA PHE A 404 -45.82 -40.85 -3.67
C PHE A 404 -46.98 -41.80 -4.05
N ALA A 405 -47.61 -42.46 -3.09
CA ALA A 405 -48.82 -43.24 -3.31
C ALA A 405 -50.07 -42.33 -3.20
N PHE A 406 -50.86 -42.27 -4.28
CA PHE A 406 -52.08 -41.46 -4.34
C PHE A 406 -53.32 -42.34 -4.29
N GLU A 407 -54.21 -42.08 -3.32
CA GLU A 407 -55.46 -42.82 -3.14
C GLU A 407 -56.63 -41.87 -2.90
N LEU A 408 -57.83 -42.27 -3.35
CA LEU A 408 -59.07 -41.60 -2.95
C LEU A 408 -59.57 -42.24 -1.64
N PRO A 409 -60.10 -41.47 -0.68
CA PRO A 409 -60.66 -42.04 0.55
C PRO A 409 -61.96 -42.79 0.26
N ASP A 410 -62.30 -43.78 1.11
CA ASP A 410 -63.55 -44.53 1.00
C ASP A 410 -64.78 -43.73 1.44
N THR A 411 -64.57 -42.68 2.25
CA THR A 411 -65.62 -41.82 2.79
C THR A 411 -65.37 -40.35 2.43
N PRO A 412 -66.34 -39.63 1.84
CA PRO A 412 -67.67 -40.10 1.46
C PRO A 412 -67.65 -40.94 0.16
N ALA A 413 -68.54 -41.94 0.07
CA ALA A 413 -68.61 -42.85 -1.08
C ALA A 413 -68.85 -42.15 -2.44
N SER A 414 -69.32 -40.90 -2.43
CA SER A 414 -69.44 -40.05 -3.62
C SER A 414 -68.11 -39.78 -4.31
N ILE A 415 -66.98 -39.77 -3.58
CA ILE A 415 -65.67 -39.46 -4.16
C ILE A 415 -65.20 -40.56 -5.11
N LYS A 416 -65.08 -41.82 -4.65
CA LYS A 416 -64.72 -42.97 -5.53
C LYS A 416 -65.79 -43.30 -6.58
N ARG A 417 -67.03 -42.81 -6.40
CA ARG A 417 -68.09 -42.91 -7.39
C ARG A 417 -67.89 -41.91 -8.53
N ASN A 418 -67.57 -40.66 -8.21
CA ASN A 418 -67.48 -39.56 -9.18
C ASN A 418 -66.11 -39.47 -9.83
N TRP A 419 -65.05 -39.80 -9.10
CA TRP A 419 -63.65 -39.61 -9.48
C TRP A 419 -62.90 -40.94 -9.54
N THR A 420 -61.88 -41.01 -10.39
CA THR A 420 -60.88 -42.08 -10.40
C THR A 420 -59.49 -41.46 -10.46
N ILE A 421 -58.54 -42.08 -9.77
CA ILE A 421 -57.14 -41.67 -9.78
C ILE A 421 -56.31 -42.80 -10.38
N ILE A 422 -55.43 -42.45 -11.33
CA ILE A 422 -54.55 -43.39 -12.01
C ILE A 422 -53.12 -42.89 -11.83
N ARG A 423 -52.24 -43.76 -11.34
CA ARG A 423 -50.81 -43.43 -11.21
C ARG A 423 -50.16 -43.38 -12.59
N ILE A 424 -49.52 -42.26 -12.92
CA ILE A 424 -48.74 -42.11 -14.16
C ILE A 424 -47.29 -42.56 -13.93
N SER A 425 -46.69 -42.07 -12.84
CA SER A 425 -45.30 -42.35 -12.45
C SER A 425 -45.18 -42.43 -10.92
N GLY A 426 -43.96 -42.50 -10.38
CA GLY A 426 -43.73 -42.40 -8.94
C GLY A 426 -44.35 -41.14 -8.32
N ASP A 427 -44.15 -39.99 -8.97
CA ASP A 427 -44.47 -38.68 -8.39
C ASP A 427 -45.72 -38.03 -8.98
N HIS A 428 -46.30 -38.62 -10.02
CA HIS A 428 -47.41 -38.04 -10.76
C HIS A 428 -48.59 -39.01 -10.82
N ALA A 429 -49.78 -38.47 -10.58
CA ALA A 429 -51.04 -39.16 -10.75
C ALA A 429 -51.98 -38.32 -11.61
N GLN A 430 -52.97 -39.00 -12.20
CA GLN A 430 -53.98 -38.41 -13.03
C GLN A 430 -55.34 -38.61 -12.39
N LEU A 431 -56.00 -37.51 -12.04
CA LEU A 431 -57.36 -37.52 -11.54
C LEU A 431 -58.32 -37.23 -12.69
N SER A 432 -59.30 -38.11 -12.89
CA SER A 432 -60.32 -37.93 -13.94
C SER A 432 -61.72 -38.28 -13.42
N LEU A 433 -62.74 -37.76 -14.11
CA LEU A 433 -64.11 -38.15 -13.84
C LEU A 433 -64.32 -39.61 -14.22
N ARG A 434 -64.97 -40.36 -13.32
CA ARG A 434 -65.39 -41.74 -13.57
C ARG A 434 -66.80 -41.81 -14.16
N ILE A 435 -67.61 -40.79 -13.89
CA ILE A 435 -69.00 -40.68 -14.36
C ILE A 435 -69.08 -39.89 -15.67
N ARG A 436 -70.14 -40.13 -16.46
CA ARG A 436 -70.33 -39.49 -17.77
C ARG A 436 -70.61 -37.99 -17.69
N PHE A 437 -71.19 -37.55 -16.59
CA PHE A 437 -71.63 -36.18 -16.38
C PHE A 437 -71.57 -35.84 -14.89
N LEU A 438 -70.96 -34.71 -14.56
CA LEU A 438 -70.96 -34.11 -13.21
C LEU A 438 -71.40 -32.64 -13.35
N GLU A 439 -72.37 -32.19 -12.55
CA GLU A 439 -72.89 -30.82 -12.66
C GLU A 439 -71.79 -29.76 -12.48
N ALA A 440 -71.91 -28.62 -13.17
CA ALA A 440 -70.98 -27.51 -13.01
C ALA A 440 -71.02 -26.97 -11.56
N GLY A 441 -69.85 -26.81 -10.96
CA GLY A 441 -69.72 -26.45 -9.55
C GLY A 441 -68.30 -26.64 -9.02
N ILE A 442 -68.07 -26.30 -7.76
CA ILE A 442 -66.77 -26.51 -7.08
C ILE A 442 -66.89 -27.77 -6.24
N TYR A 443 -65.99 -28.72 -6.48
CA TYR A 443 -65.93 -29.99 -5.76
C TYR A 443 -64.62 -30.09 -4.99
N ASP A 444 -64.74 -30.32 -3.68
CA ASP A 444 -63.61 -30.64 -2.83
C ASP A 444 -63.32 -32.15 -2.95
N VAL A 445 -62.23 -32.48 -3.63
CA VAL A 445 -61.80 -33.86 -3.83
C VAL A 445 -60.69 -34.17 -2.83
N PRO A 446 -60.97 -34.88 -1.71
CA PRO A 446 -59.93 -35.33 -0.80
C PRO A 446 -59.09 -36.43 -1.45
N ILE A 447 -57.77 -36.30 -1.35
CA ILE A 447 -56.78 -37.23 -1.89
C ILE A 447 -55.84 -37.59 -0.74
N VAL A 448 -55.74 -38.87 -0.44
CA VAL A 448 -54.76 -39.40 0.51
C VAL A 448 -53.46 -39.59 -0.24
N ILE A 449 -52.40 -38.93 0.22
CA ILE A 449 -51.06 -39.02 -0.35
C ILE A 449 -50.16 -39.59 0.73
N THR A 450 -49.41 -40.64 0.40
CA THR A 450 -48.43 -41.28 1.28
C THR A 450 -47.05 -41.21 0.64
N ASP A 451 -46.04 -40.84 1.40
CA ASP A 451 -44.64 -40.76 0.97
C ASP A 451 -43.96 -42.14 0.89
N SER A 452 -42.65 -42.13 0.59
CA SER A 452 -41.79 -43.31 0.59
C SER A 452 -40.90 -43.45 1.84
N GLY A 453 -40.98 -42.53 2.79
CA GLY A 453 -40.19 -42.53 4.00
C GLY A 453 -40.50 -43.70 4.94
N ASN A 454 -39.63 -43.96 5.91
CA ASN A 454 -39.83 -45.00 6.92
C ASN A 454 -39.59 -44.45 8.33
N PRO A 455 -40.64 -44.27 9.16
CA PRO A 455 -42.04 -44.63 8.91
C PRO A 455 -42.69 -43.75 7.85
N HIS A 456 -43.65 -44.31 7.09
CA HIS A 456 -44.40 -43.57 6.08
C HIS A 456 -45.23 -42.45 6.72
N ALA A 457 -45.20 -41.24 6.17
CA ALA A 457 -46.14 -40.18 6.50
C ALA A 457 -47.24 -40.10 5.43
N SER A 458 -48.47 -39.89 5.90
CA SER A 458 -49.64 -39.81 5.03
C SER A 458 -50.49 -38.62 5.40
N SER A 459 -50.91 -37.84 4.41
CA SER A 459 -51.80 -36.70 4.59
C SER A 459 -53.04 -36.84 3.70
N THR A 460 -54.18 -36.32 4.17
CA THR A 460 -55.37 -36.15 3.31
C THR A 460 -55.44 -34.70 2.87
N SER A 461 -55.05 -34.43 1.64
CA SER A 461 -55.07 -33.10 1.03
C SER A 461 -56.32 -32.92 0.17
N VAL A 462 -56.96 -31.75 0.24
CA VAL A 462 -58.16 -31.44 -0.55
C VAL A 462 -57.77 -30.69 -1.81
N LEU A 463 -58.03 -31.28 -2.98
CA LEU A 463 -57.94 -30.62 -4.27
C LEU A 463 -59.29 -29.97 -4.60
N LYS A 464 -59.30 -28.65 -4.79
CA LYS A 464 -60.51 -27.95 -5.23
C LYS A 464 -60.63 -28.05 -6.74
N VAL A 465 -61.65 -28.75 -7.21
CA VAL A 465 -61.90 -28.96 -8.63
C VAL A 465 -63.10 -28.13 -9.08
N LYS A 466 -62.87 -27.11 -9.91
CA LYS A 466 -63.94 -26.35 -10.57
C LYS A 466 -64.38 -27.10 -11.84
N VAL A 467 -65.62 -27.58 -11.83
CA VAL A 467 -66.24 -28.26 -12.97
C VAL A 467 -67.03 -27.23 -13.77
N CYS A 468 -66.72 -27.08 -15.06
CA CYS A 468 -67.40 -26.13 -15.96
C CYS A 468 -68.05 -26.83 -17.16
N GLN A 469 -68.92 -26.09 -17.86
CA GLN A 469 -69.50 -26.51 -19.12
C GLN A 469 -68.45 -26.51 -20.23
N CYS A 470 -68.40 -27.59 -21.00
CA CYS A 470 -67.39 -27.78 -22.04
C CYS A 470 -67.78 -27.13 -23.37
N ASP A 471 -66.80 -26.55 -24.07
CA ASP A 471 -66.94 -26.25 -25.49
C ASP A 471 -66.71 -27.51 -26.37
N ILE A 472 -66.78 -27.32 -27.70
CA ILE A 472 -66.63 -28.39 -28.70
C ILE A 472 -65.21 -28.99 -28.70
N ASN A 473 -64.23 -28.26 -28.13
CA ASN A 473 -62.82 -28.67 -28.03
C ASN A 473 -62.49 -29.30 -26.67
N GLY A 474 -63.44 -29.30 -25.72
CA GLY A 474 -63.25 -29.86 -24.38
C GLY A 474 -62.70 -28.86 -23.37
N ASP A 475 -62.69 -27.56 -23.65
CA ASP A 475 -62.23 -26.54 -22.70
C ASP A 475 -63.38 -25.98 -21.84
N CYS A 476 -63.05 -25.59 -20.60
CA CYS A 476 -64.01 -25.00 -19.68
C CYS A 476 -64.43 -23.60 -20.14
N THR A 477 -65.72 -23.43 -20.43
CA THR A 477 -66.32 -22.12 -20.70
C THR A 477 -66.87 -21.55 -19.39
N ASP A 478 -66.29 -20.45 -18.91
CA ASP A 478 -66.83 -19.75 -17.74
C ASP A 478 -68.13 -19.03 -18.15
N VAL A 479 -69.27 -19.72 -17.96
CA VAL A 479 -70.59 -19.05 -17.95
C VAL A 479 -70.88 -18.59 -16.53
N ASP A 480 -69.99 -17.77 -15.98
CA ASP A 480 -70.42 -16.92 -14.88
C ASP A 480 -71.25 -15.79 -15.47
N ARG A 481 -72.51 -15.76 -15.03
CA ARG A 481 -73.48 -14.72 -15.36
C ARG A 481 -72.78 -13.36 -15.32
N MET A 482 -72.70 -12.71 -16.48
CA MET A 482 -72.80 -11.26 -16.55
C MET A 482 -74.16 -10.86 -15.97
N VAL A 483 -74.31 -10.91 -14.65
CA VAL A 483 -75.15 -9.95 -13.96
C VAL A 483 -74.45 -8.65 -14.25
N GLY A 484 -75.03 -7.88 -15.18
CA GLY A 484 -74.49 -6.59 -15.56
C GLY A 484 -74.08 -5.86 -14.30
N ALA A 485 -72.79 -5.58 -14.18
CA ALA A 485 -72.28 -4.56 -13.29
C ALA A 485 -72.73 -3.21 -13.85
N GLY A 486 -74.05 -2.98 -13.90
CA GLY A 486 -74.55 -1.67 -13.59
C GLY A 486 -74.08 -1.45 -12.17
N LEU A 487 -73.06 -0.61 -12.00
CA LEU A 487 -72.63 -0.20 -10.67
C LEU A 487 -73.89 0.24 -9.94
N GLY A 488 -74.34 -0.56 -8.97
CA GLY A 488 -75.38 -0.13 -8.06
C GLY A 488 -74.96 1.22 -7.51
N THR A 489 -75.91 2.12 -7.28
CA THR A 489 -75.61 3.45 -6.73
C THR A 489 -74.69 3.37 -5.50
N GLY A 490 -74.75 2.28 -4.73
CA GLY A 490 -73.79 1.96 -3.65
C GLY A 490 -72.34 1.73 -4.09
N ALA A 491 -72.05 1.10 -5.22
CA ALA A 491 -70.70 0.93 -5.77
C ALA A 491 -70.16 2.25 -6.35
N ILE A 492 -71.02 3.06 -6.99
CA ILE A 492 -70.65 4.42 -7.43
C ILE A 492 -70.34 5.30 -6.20
N ILE A 493 -71.16 5.21 -5.15
CA ILE A 493 -70.93 5.91 -3.88
C ILE A 493 -69.68 5.39 -3.17
N ALA A 494 -69.40 4.08 -3.19
CA ALA A 494 -68.20 3.50 -2.58
C ALA A 494 -66.92 3.87 -3.35
N ILE A 495 -66.97 3.95 -4.68
CA ILE A 495 -65.86 4.42 -5.51
C ILE A 495 -65.68 5.92 -5.36
N LEU A 496 -66.75 6.71 -5.30
CA LEU A 496 -66.68 8.14 -4.95
C LEU A 496 -66.13 8.34 -3.54
N LEU A 497 -66.54 7.53 -2.56
CA LEU A 497 -65.98 7.56 -1.20
C LEU A 497 -64.52 7.13 -1.18
N CYS A 498 -64.10 6.11 -1.93
CA CYS A 498 -62.70 5.73 -2.06
C CYS A 498 -61.87 6.81 -2.74
N ILE A 499 -62.39 7.47 -3.79
CA ILE A 499 -61.72 8.59 -4.47
C ILE A 499 -61.64 9.80 -3.55
N ILE A 500 -62.69 10.08 -2.76
CA ILE A 500 -62.68 11.15 -1.76
C ILE A 500 -61.70 10.82 -0.62
N ILE A 501 -61.65 9.57 -0.15
CA ILE A 501 -60.68 9.12 0.87
C ILE A 501 -59.26 9.18 0.32
N LEU A 502 -59.03 8.78 -0.94
CA LEU A 502 -57.73 8.93 -1.62
C LEU A 502 -57.34 10.39 -1.78
N LEU A 503 -58.26 11.27 -2.18
CA LEU A 503 -58.02 12.71 -2.26
C LEU A 503 -57.75 13.32 -0.88
N ILE A 504 -58.43 12.85 0.17
CA ILE A 504 -58.17 13.26 1.56
C ILE A 504 -56.82 12.73 2.03
N LEU A 505 -56.42 11.50 1.68
CA LEU A 505 -55.10 10.95 1.99
C LEU A 505 -53.99 11.67 1.23
N VAL A 506 -54.21 12.05 -0.03
CA VAL A 506 -53.29 12.88 -0.81
C VAL A 506 -53.22 14.29 -0.25
N LEU A 507 -54.35 14.90 0.15
CA LEU A 507 -54.36 16.20 0.85
C LEU A 507 -53.70 16.10 2.23
N MET A 508 -53.91 15.01 2.98
CA MET A 508 -53.23 14.76 4.24
C MET A 508 -51.75 14.49 4.03
N PHE A 509 -51.35 13.85 2.93
CA PHE A 509 -49.95 13.64 2.57
C PHE A 509 -49.29 14.95 2.14
N VAL A 510 -49.98 15.81 1.38
CA VAL A 510 -49.51 17.15 1.02
C VAL A 510 -49.47 18.07 2.24
N VAL A 511 -50.48 18.02 3.12
CA VAL A 511 -50.50 18.75 4.40
C VAL A 511 -49.47 18.17 5.36
N TRP A 512 -49.22 16.87 5.37
CA TRP A 512 -48.18 16.22 6.17
C TRP A 512 -46.80 16.55 5.65
N MET A 513 -46.57 16.59 4.33
CA MET A 513 -45.33 17.13 3.74
C MET A 513 -45.16 18.61 4.08
N LYS A 514 -46.21 19.42 3.92
CA LYS A 514 -46.18 20.86 4.22
C LYS A 514 -46.08 21.15 5.73
N ARG A 515 -46.56 20.24 6.58
CA ARG A 515 -46.42 20.26 8.05
C ARG A 515 -45.05 19.75 8.47
N ARG A 516 -44.48 18.76 7.77
CA ARG A 516 -43.11 18.27 7.97
C ARG A 516 -42.08 19.33 7.54
N ASP A 517 -42.39 20.14 6.53
CA ASP A 517 -41.62 21.34 6.18
C ASP A 517 -41.75 22.46 7.24
N LYS A 518 -42.93 22.62 7.86
CA LYS A 518 -43.11 23.56 8.99
C LYS A 518 -42.52 23.05 10.31
N GLU A 519 -42.48 21.74 10.54
CA GLU A 519 -41.85 21.11 11.71
C GLU A 519 -40.32 21.15 11.62
N ARG A 520 -39.75 21.24 10.40
CA ARG A 520 -38.33 21.58 10.20
C ARG A 520 -37.98 23.03 10.56
N GLN A 521 -38.96 23.96 10.58
CA GLN A 521 -38.72 25.38 10.90
C GLN A 521 -39.11 25.78 12.31
N ALA A 522 -39.68 24.89 13.13
CA ALA A 522 -40.16 25.24 14.47
C ALA A 522 -39.82 24.16 15.50
N LYS A 523 -38.52 23.85 15.65
CA LYS A 523 -37.92 23.34 16.90
C LYS A 523 -36.42 23.61 16.87
N GLN A 524 -36.12 24.86 17.19
CA GLN A 524 -34.80 25.35 17.53
C GLN A 524 -34.48 24.91 18.97
N LEU A 525 -33.49 24.05 19.13
CA LEU A 525 -32.72 23.79 20.35
C LEU A 525 -31.27 23.69 19.85
N LEU A 526 -30.55 24.82 19.74
CA LEU A 526 -29.49 25.21 20.69
C LEU A 526 -28.55 24.05 21.03
N ILE A 527 -27.58 23.80 20.14
CA ILE A 527 -26.17 23.43 20.39
C ILE A 527 -25.38 23.91 19.14
N ASP A 528 -24.15 24.38 19.36
CA ASP A 528 -23.25 25.15 18.47
C ASP A 528 -22.95 24.51 17.09
N PRO A 529 -22.70 25.29 16.02
CA PRO A 529 -22.64 24.82 14.64
C PRO A 529 -21.21 24.46 14.17
N GLU A 530 -20.43 23.75 14.98
CA GLU A 530 -19.13 23.18 14.59
C GLU A 530 -18.96 21.79 15.19
N ASP A 531 -19.70 20.82 14.65
CA ASP A 531 -19.36 19.40 14.60
C ASP A 531 -20.56 18.62 14.07
N ASP A 532 -20.46 18.10 12.85
CA ASP A 532 -20.57 16.66 12.57
C ASP A 532 -20.76 16.46 11.06
N VAL A 533 -19.62 16.19 10.43
CA VAL A 533 -19.46 15.62 9.10
C VAL A 533 -20.04 14.20 9.10
N ARG A 534 -21.15 14.00 8.38
CA ARG A 534 -21.52 12.65 7.91
C ARG A 534 -21.90 12.64 6.44
N ASP A 535 -21.04 11.92 5.75
CA ASP A 535 -21.02 11.50 4.36
C ASP A 535 -22.34 10.94 3.81
N ASN A 536 -22.64 11.34 2.57
CA ASN A 536 -23.58 10.65 1.70
C ASN A 536 -22.84 9.50 0.99
N ILE A 537 -22.99 8.28 1.51
CA ILE A 537 -22.64 7.04 0.80
C ILE A 537 -23.70 6.80 -0.28
N LEU A 538 -23.32 6.93 -1.55
CA LEU A 538 -24.09 6.45 -2.71
C LEU A 538 -23.80 4.95 -2.91
N LYS A 539 -24.86 4.14 -2.99
CA LYS A 539 -24.80 2.69 -3.27
C LYS A 539 -24.60 2.43 -4.76
N TYR A 540 -23.77 1.43 -5.08
CA TYR A 540 -23.34 1.02 -6.41
C TYR A 540 -24.02 -0.30 -6.80
N ASP A 541 -25.33 -0.25 -7.05
CA ASP A 541 -26.10 -1.45 -7.38
C ASP A 541 -27.07 -1.20 -8.54
N GLU A 542 -26.69 -0.42 -9.57
CA GLU A 542 -27.58 -0.21 -10.73
C GLU A 542 -26.87 0.22 -12.03
N GLU A 543 -25.84 -0.51 -12.47
CA GLU A 543 -25.52 -0.55 -13.91
C GLU A 543 -24.76 -1.84 -14.27
N GLY A 544 -25.53 -2.88 -14.60
CA GLY A 544 -25.02 -4.00 -15.38
C GLY A 544 -25.16 -3.68 -16.87
N GLY A 545 -24.08 -3.83 -17.64
CA GLY A 545 -24.17 -3.77 -19.09
C GLY A 545 -22.83 -3.68 -19.83
N GLY A 546 -22.28 -4.84 -20.17
CA GLY A 546 -21.70 -5.11 -21.51
C GLY A 546 -20.40 -4.43 -21.91
N GLU A 547 -19.34 -5.23 -22.02
CA GLU A 547 -18.21 -4.98 -22.91
C GLU A 547 -18.69 -4.99 -24.38
N GLU A 548 -18.27 -4.01 -25.19
CA GLU A 548 -17.71 -4.15 -26.55
C GLU A 548 -17.65 -2.79 -27.29
N ASP A 549 -16.50 -2.57 -27.92
CA ASP A 549 -16.19 -1.66 -29.03
C ASP A 549 -16.39 -0.14 -28.90
N GLN A 550 -15.26 0.57 -28.83
CA GLN A 550 -15.05 1.77 -29.66
C GLN A 550 -13.56 2.07 -29.86
N ASP A 551 -13.10 1.81 -31.09
CA ASP A 551 -11.80 2.21 -31.63
C ASP A 551 -11.67 3.74 -31.63
N TYR A 552 -10.58 4.26 -31.07
CA TYR A 552 -10.24 5.68 -31.19
C TYR A 552 -9.42 5.96 -32.46
N ASP A 553 -9.96 6.81 -33.32
CA ASP A 553 -9.31 7.35 -34.51
C ASP A 553 -8.23 8.38 -34.12
N LEU A 554 -6.96 8.03 -34.34
CA LEU A 554 -5.77 8.83 -34.04
C LEU A 554 -5.50 9.98 -35.04
N SER A 555 -6.45 10.32 -35.91
CA SER A 555 -6.32 11.43 -36.88
C SER A 555 -6.55 12.83 -36.28
N GLN A 556 -6.92 12.95 -35.00
CA GLN A 556 -7.16 14.24 -34.33
C GLN A 556 -5.90 14.87 -33.70
N LEU A 557 -4.72 14.24 -33.86
CA LEU A 557 -3.43 14.74 -33.35
C LEU A 557 -2.57 15.46 -34.41
N GLN A 558 -3.14 15.89 -35.53
CA GLN A 558 -2.43 16.72 -36.51
C GLN A 558 -2.97 18.15 -36.53
N GLN A 559 -2.15 19.09 -36.03
CA GLN A 559 -2.34 20.52 -36.20
C GLN A 559 -2.16 20.91 -37.67
N PRO A 560 -3.05 21.75 -38.24
CA PRO A 560 -2.73 22.54 -39.41
C PRO A 560 -2.28 23.94 -39.01
N ASP A 561 -1.10 24.31 -39.50
CA ASP A 561 -0.66 25.68 -39.67
C ASP A 561 -1.64 26.47 -40.55
N THR A 562 -1.67 27.78 -40.34
CA THR A 562 -2.16 28.89 -41.18
C THR A 562 -3.47 29.58 -40.79
N VAL A 563 -3.34 30.91 -40.83
CA VAL A 563 -4.23 32.01 -40.44
C VAL A 563 -5.24 32.31 -41.55
N GLU A 564 -6.49 32.67 -41.23
CA GLU A 564 -7.30 33.85 -41.70
C GLU A 564 -8.85 33.66 -41.55
N PRO A 565 -9.72 34.72 -41.69
CA PRO A 565 -10.55 35.21 -40.58
C PRO A 565 -12.08 35.22 -40.84
N ASP A 566 -12.83 35.60 -39.78
CA ASP A 566 -14.20 36.15 -39.73
C ASP A 566 -15.28 35.61 -40.69
N ALA A 567 -16.27 34.91 -40.13
CA ALA A 567 -17.61 34.83 -40.73
C ALA A 567 -18.73 34.69 -39.69
N ILE A 568 -19.50 35.76 -39.57
CA ILE A 568 -20.79 35.92 -38.90
C ILE A 568 -21.82 34.90 -39.41
N LYS A 569 -22.60 34.28 -38.51
CA LYS A 569 -23.93 33.67 -38.78
C LYS A 569 -24.73 33.44 -37.48
N PRO A 570 -26.07 33.25 -37.52
CA PRO A 570 -27.03 34.19 -36.95
C PRO A 570 -27.85 33.65 -35.77
N VAL A 571 -28.57 34.57 -35.13
CA VAL A 571 -29.48 34.39 -33.97
C VAL A 571 -30.59 33.37 -34.25
N GLY A 572 -30.74 32.38 -33.36
CA GLY A 572 -31.86 31.43 -33.34
C GLY A 572 -32.11 30.81 -31.95
N ILE A 573 -33.07 31.40 -31.23
CA ILE A 573 -34.00 30.84 -30.21
C ILE A 573 -33.45 29.85 -29.15
N ARG A 574 -33.32 30.35 -27.91
CA ARG A 574 -32.93 29.65 -26.67
C ARG A 574 -33.93 28.60 -26.17
N ARG A 575 -33.42 27.48 -25.65
CA ARG A 575 -34.13 26.57 -24.73
C ARG A 575 -33.63 26.76 -23.30
N LEU A 576 -34.53 26.61 -22.35
CA LEU A 576 -34.39 26.98 -20.93
C LEU A 576 -33.65 25.89 -20.13
N ASP A 577 -32.40 25.60 -20.45
CA ASP A 577 -31.48 24.75 -19.64
C ASP A 577 -30.00 25.14 -19.90
N GLU A 578 -29.72 26.46 -19.92
CA GLU A 578 -28.40 27.01 -20.25
C GLU A 578 -27.72 27.56 -18.98
N ARG A 579 -26.57 26.98 -18.59
CA ARG A 579 -25.71 27.50 -17.50
C ARG A 579 -25.26 28.93 -17.84
N PRO A 580 -25.03 29.81 -16.85
CA PRO A 580 -24.60 31.17 -17.13
C PRO A 580 -23.24 31.17 -17.81
N ILE A 581 -23.19 31.78 -19.01
CA ILE A 581 -21.97 32.09 -19.76
C ILE A 581 -21.05 32.89 -18.84
N HIS A 582 -19.98 32.25 -18.36
CA HIS A 582 -18.85 32.99 -17.81
C HIS A 582 -18.10 33.62 -19.00
N ALA A 583 -17.66 34.86 -18.83
CA ALA A 583 -16.77 35.49 -19.79
C ALA A 583 -15.51 34.62 -19.91
N GLU A 584 -15.13 34.28 -21.14
CA GLU A 584 -13.83 33.64 -21.39
C GLU A 584 -12.72 34.53 -20.81
N PRO A 585 -11.74 33.95 -20.08
CA PRO A 585 -10.60 34.71 -19.61
C PRO A 585 -9.84 35.26 -20.82
N GLN A 586 -9.79 36.59 -20.92
CA GLN A 586 -8.98 37.29 -21.91
C GLN A 586 -7.51 37.23 -21.47
N TYR A 587 -6.78 36.23 -21.96
CA TYR A 587 -5.32 36.26 -21.86
C TYR A 587 -4.78 37.38 -22.76
N PRO A 588 -3.99 38.33 -22.23
CA PRO A 588 -3.33 39.32 -23.07
C PRO A 588 -2.38 38.60 -24.05
N VAL A 589 -2.39 39.05 -25.31
CA VAL A 589 -1.56 38.51 -26.39
C VAL A 589 -0.08 38.62 -25.99
N ARG A 590 0.61 37.48 -26.01
CA ARG A 590 2.04 37.35 -25.70
C ARG A 590 2.88 38.23 -26.62
N SER A 591 3.70 39.11 -26.05
CA SER A 591 4.72 39.85 -26.80
C SER A 591 5.74 38.88 -27.39
N ALA A 592 5.78 38.76 -28.71
CA ALA A 592 6.82 38.03 -29.43
C ALA A 592 8.13 38.84 -29.41
N ALA A 593 8.94 38.66 -28.37
CA ALA A 593 10.33 39.11 -28.33
C ALA A 593 11.26 37.88 -28.30
N PRO A 594 12.34 37.84 -29.11
CA PRO A 594 13.20 36.68 -29.22
C PRO A 594 14.20 36.65 -28.06
N HIS A 595 14.14 35.58 -27.26
CA HIS A 595 15.07 35.16 -26.20
C HIS A 595 15.19 36.06 -24.95
N PRO A 596 14.72 35.58 -23.77
CA PRO A 596 15.14 36.12 -22.48
C PRO A 596 16.34 35.32 -21.95
N GLY A 597 17.38 36.04 -21.54
CA GLY A 597 18.65 35.53 -21.02
C GLY A 597 18.63 35.06 -19.56
N ASP A 598 17.47 34.89 -18.94
CA ASP A 598 17.37 34.23 -17.64
C ASP A 598 15.97 33.62 -17.45
N ILE A 599 15.91 32.31 -17.26
CA ILE A 599 14.68 31.56 -16.98
C ILE A 599 14.10 31.94 -15.61
N GLY A 600 14.94 32.42 -14.68
CA GLY A 600 14.51 32.86 -13.36
C GLY A 600 13.56 34.06 -13.41
N ASP A 601 13.87 35.05 -14.25
CA ASP A 601 13.05 36.26 -14.39
C ASP A 601 11.71 35.97 -15.07
N PHE A 602 11.70 35.05 -16.04
CA PHE A 602 10.49 34.58 -16.71
C PHE A 602 9.52 33.90 -15.73
N ILE A 603 10.05 33.06 -14.84
CA ILE A 603 9.25 32.38 -13.81
C ILE A 603 8.74 33.38 -12.77
N ASN A 604 9.58 34.33 -12.35
CA ASN A 604 9.20 35.33 -11.35
C ASN A 604 8.14 36.31 -11.87
N GLU A 605 8.20 36.75 -13.13
CA GLU A 605 7.15 37.58 -13.73
C GLU A 605 5.83 36.81 -13.93
N GLY A 606 5.90 35.54 -14.32
CA GLY A 606 4.73 34.67 -14.44
C GLY A 606 4.02 34.45 -13.10
N LEU A 607 4.79 34.21 -12.03
CA LEU A 607 4.26 34.10 -10.67
C LEU A 607 3.62 35.41 -10.21
N LYS A 608 4.27 36.55 -10.46
CA LYS A 608 3.77 37.87 -10.07
C LYS A 608 2.48 38.25 -10.81
N ALA A 609 2.31 37.80 -12.06
CA ALA A 609 1.09 38.02 -12.83
C ALA A 609 -0.07 37.13 -12.34
N ALA A 610 0.21 35.86 -12.00
CA ALA A 610 -0.79 34.94 -11.45
C ALA A 610 -1.25 35.34 -10.04
N ASP A 611 -0.33 35.81 -9.19
CA ASP A 611 -0.64 36.24 -7.82
C ASP A 611 -1.50 37.52 -7.76
N ASN A 612 -1.49 38.33 -8.83
CA ASN A 612 -2.21 39.59 -8.92
C ASN A 612 -3.44 39.54 -9.84
N ASP A 613 -3.85 38.37 -10.34
CA ASP A 613 -5.06 38.24 -11.17
C ASP A 613 -6.33 38.21 -10.30
N PRO A 614 -7.18 39.26 -10.34
CA PRO A 614 -8.39 39.35 -9.53
C PRO A 614 -9.57 38.51 -10.08
N THR A 615 -9.40 37.85 -11.23
CA THR A 615 -10.43 37.03 -11.88
C THR A 615 -10.21 35.52 -11.74
N ALA A 616 -9.10 35.11 -11.13
CA ALA A 616 -8.83 33.71 -10.83
C ALA A 616 -9.80 33.20 -9.74
N PRO A 617 -10.56 32.11 -9.98
CA PRO A 617 -11.58 31.63 -9.04
C PRO A 617 -10.92 31.02 -7.79
N PRO A 618 -11.45 31.27 -6.57
CA PRO A 618 -10.89 30.70 -5.35
C PRO A 618 -11.63 29.39 -5.03
N TYR A 619 -11.20 28.26 -5.58
CA TYR A 619 -11.67 26.95 -5.09
C TYR A 619 -10.57 25.90 -5.21
N ASP A 620 -10.10 25.44 -4.05
CA ASP A 620 -9.43 24.15 -3.89
C ASP A 620 -10.46 23.19 -3.28
N SER A 621 -11.20 22.50 -4.13
CA SER A 621 -11.95 21.33 -3.74
C SER A 621 -11.01 20.13 -3.91
N LEU A 622 -10.52 19.62 -2.78
CA LEU A 622 -9.80 18.36 -2.67
C LEU A 622 -10.49 17.27 -3.50
N LEU A 623 -9.95 17.03 -4.70
CA LEU A 623 -10.25 15.86 -5.50
C LEU A 623 -9.30 14.76 -5.04
N VAL A 624 -9.93 13.71 -4.54
CA VAL A 624 -9.35 12.41 -4.18
C VAL A 624 -8.41 11.92 -5.28
N PHE A 625 -7.13 11.76 -4.94
CA PHE A 625 -6.21 10.89 -5.67
C PHE A 625 -6.07 9.60 -4.86
N ASP A 626 -6.83 8.58 -5.23
CA ASP A 626 -6.55 7.21 -4.81
C ASP A 626 -6.30 6.38 -6.06
N TYR A 627 -5.08 6.43 -6.58
CA TYR A 627 -4.34 5.28 -7.08
C TYR A 627 -2.91 5.70 -7.47
N GLU A 628 -1.96 5.55 -6.56
CA GLU A 628 -0.55 5.44 -6.93
C GLU A 628 -0.08 4.03 -6.58
N GLY A 629 0.48 3.34 -7.57
CA GLY A 629 0.87 1.95 -7.48
C GLY A 629 1.86 1.65 -6.35
N SER A 630 2.14 0.37 -6.17
CA SER A 630 3.04 -0.18 -5.15
C SER A 630 4.45 0.44 -5.25
N GLY A 631 4.73 1.44 -4.39
CA GLY A 631 6.09 1.98 -4.26
C GLY A 631 6.30 3.34 -3.58
N SER A 632 5.28 4.03 -3.05
CA SER A 632 5.47 5.36 -2.44
C SER A 632 5.36 5.35 -0.91
N THR A 633 6.43 5.75 -0.21
CA THR A 633 6.47 5.99 1.24
C THR A 633 6.24 7.48 1.52
N ALA A 634 4.98 7.90 1.64
CA ALA A 634 4.63 9.21 2.17
C ALA A 634 3.76 9.00 3.42
N GLY A 635 4.26 9.47 4.57
CA GLY A 635 3.56 9.39 5.85
C GLY A 635 2.21 10.12 5.79
N SER A 636 1.17 9.41 6.22
CA SER A 636 -0.17 9.96 6.42
C SER A 636 -0.12 11.13 7.42
N LEU A 637 -0.56 12.32 6.99
CA LEU A 637 -0.66 13.53 7.81
C LEU A 637 -1.90 13.52 8.74
N SER A 638 -2.23 12.36 9.33
CA SER A 638 -3.37 12.20 10.25
C SER A 638 -2.96 12.20 11.73
N SER A 639 -1.83 12.82 12.09
CA SER A 639 -1.39 12.87 13.49
C SER A 639 -0.71 14.19 13.87
N LEU A 640 -1.45 15.29 13.74
CA LEU A 640 -1.08 16.57 14.36
C LEU A 640 -2.10 17.00 15.43
N ASN A 641 -2.63 16.06 16.22
CA ASN A 641 -3.21 16.42 17.52
C ASN A 641 -3.26 15.29 18.56
N SER A 642 -2.25 14.41 18.58
CA SER A 642 -2.19 13.31 19.55
C SER A 642 -0.83 13.24 20.25
N SER A 643 -0.27 14.39 20.65
CA SER A 643 0.84 14.42 21.61
C SER A 643 0.36 15.01 22.92
N SER A 644 0.12 14.14 23.90
CA SER A 644 -0.10 14.48 25.31
C SER A 644 1.20 14.93 25.98
N SER A 645 1.80 16.01 25.49
CA SER A 645 2.93 16.68 26.15
C SER A 645 2.86 18.17 25.83
N GLY A 646 2.57 18.98 26.84
CA GLY A 646 2.39 20.43 26.73
C GLY A 646 3.68 21.17 26.38
N GLY A 647 4.05 21.16 25.09
CA GLY A 647 4.96 22.12 24.49
C GLY A 647 4.20 22.93 23.45
N GLU A 648 4.23 24.25 23.57
CA GLU A 648 3.71 25.18 22.56
C GLU A 648 4.35 24.89 21.20
N GLN A 649 3.53 24.69 20.18
CA GLN A 649 3.97 24.61 18.79
C GLN A 649 3.92 26.01 18.22
N ASP A 650 5.07 26.55 17.81
CA ASP A 650 5.22 27.87 17.23
C ASP A 650 4.94 27.82 15.72
N TYR A 651 3.96 28.61 15.27
CA TYR A 651 3.48 28.67 13.88
C TYR A 651 3.83 29.99 13.17
N ASP A 652 4.70 30.81 13.77
CA ASP A 652 5.05 32.14 13.26
C ASP A 652 5.68 32.13 11.87
N TYR A 653 6.32 31.03 11.48
CA TYR A 653 6.95 30.85 10.16
C TYR A 653 5.95 30.88 8.98
N LEU A 654 4.64 30.68 9.24
CA LEU A 654 3.61 30.73 8.20
C LEU A 654 3.40 32.15 7.63
N ASN A 655 3.81 33.19 8.37
CA ASN A 655 3.76 34.57 7.90
C ASN A 655 4.75 34.85 6.75
N ASP A 656 5.82 34.06 6.65
CA ASP A 656 6.87 34.26 5.64
C ASP A 656 6.49 33.69 4.26
N TRP A 657 5.39 32.94 4.16
CA TRP A 657 4.99 32.23 2.94
C TRP A 657 4.15 33.09 1.97
N GLY A 658 3.97 34.36 2.31
CA GLY A 658 3.33 35.35 1.45
C GLY A 658 1.81 35.49 1.68
N PRO A 659 1.19 36.48 1.00
CA PRO A 659 -0.15 36.98 1.36
C PRO A 659 -1.28 35.96 1.19
N ARG A 660 -1.07 34.87 0.44
CA ARG A 660 -2.05 33.78 0.27
C ARG A 660 -2.16 32.87 1.49
N PHE A 661 -1.09 32.75 2.28
CA PHE A 661 -1.04 31.92 3.49
C PHE A 661 -1.37 32.69 4.75
N LYS A 662 -1.61 34.01 4.62
CA LYS A 662 -1.99 34.90 5.72
C LYS A 662 -3.18 34.38 6.53
N LYS A 663 -4.19 33.82 5.86
CA LYS A 663 -5.38 33.27 6.54
C LYS A 663 -5.09 32.00 7.33
N LEU A 664 -4.05 31.25 6.96
CA LEU A 664 -3.57 30.06 7.66
C LEU A 664 -2.67 30.48 8.84
N ALA A 665 -1.79 31.47 8.62
CA ALA A 665 -0.98 32.09 9.65
C ALA A 665 -1.86 32.75 10.73
N ASP A 666 -2.92 33.46 10.36
CA ASP A 666 -3.90 34.05 11.30
C ASP A 666 -4.64 32.98 12.13
N MET A 667 -4.77 31.76 11.61
CA MET A 667 -5.55 30.68 12.25
C MET A 667 -4.72 29.87 13.24
N TYR A 668 -3.41 29.77 13.04
CA TYR A 668 -2.51 28.94 13.84
C TYR A 668 -1.39 29.72 14.56
N GLY A 669 -1.03 30.91 14.09
CA GLY A 669 0.00 31.80 14.67
C GLY A 669 -0.56 32.99 15.47
N GLY A 670 -1.87 33.08 15.65
CA GLY A 670 -2.53 34.17 16.39
C GLY A 670 -2.70 33.88 17.87
N GLY A 671 -1.61 33.73 18.61
CA GLY A 671 -1.60 33.52 20.06
C GLY A 671 -1.03 34.72 20.82
N ASP A 672 -1.75 35.84 20.85
CA ASP A 672 -1.58 36.92 21.83
C ASP A 672 -2.91 37.70 21.95
N ASP A 673 -3.88 37.10 22.66
CA ASP A 673 -4.88 37.75 23.54
C ASP A 673 -5.72 36.70 24.30
#